data_AF-A0A8H5BK72-F1
#
_entry.id   AF-A0A8H5BK72-F1
#
_cell.length_a   1.000
_cell.length_b   1.000
_cell.length_c   1.000
_cell.angle_alpha   90.00
_cell.angle_beta   90.00
_cell.angle_gamma   90.00
#
_symmetry.space_group_name_H-M   'P 1'
#
loop_
_entity.id
_entity.type
_entity.pdbx_description
1 polymer ?
#
loop_
_entity_poly.entity_id
_entity_poly.type
_entity_poly.pdbx_seq_one_letter_code
_entity_poly.pdbx_strand_id
1 'polypeptide(L)'
;MSANTVDVFWDFGSCPAPAEASGYAIASRLRTLALRLGAVRSFRAYLAVSSHSDATSNGRALALRSELQSSGVSLIDSPGGKDVADKMLIADMFTHVFEKAALAPSNVIMLISSDPSYAYVLSVLQMRSQRIVLLGSGLDGVAAGLASQATAFLDWDTEILADISQGKVPWQQPGEANNTGPFSEEDRVVHTPIDRTGEERHTDIPTRPTSSVHGLDAGTQVLASLQPPDYESRAAEDSVQDTSSNREEEDGPALPKVNYSFMGSSYLTGTRDDVSPPPVQASSSFRRDDADEIVSPSPKRLNTVQPIAWAAGPSWAQVAQKSAQDVWWPSDPEGSYTAEDWQPANSAKRKAASGKTDVPPEFKPLVEVLKASRGNGIPRPLWGVVAFELIKLDKRIYEKAGVAKFIQYATMAVEKKIAQDVLLVTERFDPLVTPGQVSPHVHQIVGGNAFNLTMDPSIDLPNLATCTTCRFKEDKSNYWTAVMYFKHENGSFMRVPQIPNHFTGSPNGGMTVYYIQPPVYEKVTAFTKGFRMITGEPMIRSEKYGYYDIRSWALTFRCWDTFGPYDPSNLPFAGPGSPVDSFALPNRACNGGIRSNIFFPSCWDGKNLDSPDHKSHMAFMEGDVGPDGIFFRNSTCPSTHPVRVPMVFYEIVWDTKIFNHMWPKDGSQPFVLSMGDPTGLGHHGDYLFGWEGDSLQRAMDVCTDVSGRPADCASELTVLTDEEINSCKLPPMVNENVEGEYLSALPGCNPLQEGPQSATMVANCNAVSTTEIRPTPTPSA
;
A
#
# COMPACT_ATOMS: atom_id res chain seq x y z
N MET A 1 -14.80 -7.87 19.94
CA MET A 1 -14.86 -6.89 18.84
C MET A 1 -16.12 -7.18 18.03
N SER A 2 -16.80 -6.16 17.49
CA SER A 2 -17.90 -6.41 16.53
C SER A 2 -17.31 -6.63 15.16
N ALA A 3 -17.77 -7.66 14.43
CA ALA A 3 -17.53 -7.72 13.00
C ALA A 3 -18.34 -6.61 12.30
N ASN A 4 -17.84 -6.11 11.17
CA ASN A 4 -18.63 -5.26 10.27
C ASN A 4 -19.82 -6.08 9.74
N THR A 5 -21.02 -5.48 9.65
CA THR A 5 -22.19 -6.11 9.02
C THR A 5 -22.52 -5.46 7.69
N VAL A 6 -22.92 -6.28 6.71
CA VAL A 6 -23.19 -5.87 5.33
C VAL A 6 -24.66 -6.12 5.00
N ASP A 7 -25.36 -5.09 4.54
CA ASP A 7 -26.72 -5.19 4.06
C ASP A 7 -26.73 -4.84 2.55
N VAL A 8 -27.12 -5.82 1.72
CA VAL A 8 -27.03 -5.76 0.25
C VAL A 8 -28.39 -5.43 -0.36
N PHE A 9 -28.42 -4.39 -1.18
CA PHE A 9 -29.60 -3.90 -1.90
C PHE A 9 -29.34 -4.00 -3.41
N TRP A 10 -30.14 -4.79 -4.12
CA TRP A 10 -29.93 -5.08 -5.54
C TRP A 10 -31.09 -4.58 -6.40
N ASP A 11 -30.83 -3.58 -7.25
CA ASP A 11 -31.70 -3.24 -8.38
C ASP A 11 -31.50 -4.30 -9.47
N PHE A 12 -32.35 -5.32 -9.44
CA PHE A 12 -32.33 -6.40 -10.43
C PHE A 12 -32.73 -5.91 -11.83
N GLY A 13 -33.39 -4.76 -11.94
CA GLY A 13 -33.74 -4.14 -13.23
C GLY A 13 -32.54 -3.46 -13.90
N SER A 14 -31.62 -2.88 -13.12
CA SER A 14 -30.40 -2.25 -13.63
C SER A 14 -29.23 -3.22 -13.79
N CYS A 15 -29.04 -4.17 -12.87
CA CYS A 15 -27.99 -5.19 -12.94
C CYS A 15 -28.62 -6.60 -12.97
N PRO A 16 -29.28 -7.00 -14.07
CA PRO A 16 -29.97 -8.28 -14.15
C PRO A 16 -29.01 -9.48 -14.16
N ALA A 17 -29.53 -10.62 -13.70
CA ALA A 17 -28.88 -11.91 -13.90
C ALA A 17 -28.60 -12.20 -15.40
N PRO A 18 -27.37 -12.60 -15.78
CA PRO A 18 -27.10 -13.10 -17.13
C PRO A 18 -27.98 -14.29 -17.47
N ALA A 19 -28.52 -14.33 -18.69
CA ALA A 19 -29.48 -15.38 -19.07
C ALA A 19 -28.94 -16.80 -18.82
N GLU A 20 -27.67 -17.05 -19.12
CA GLU A 20 -27.03 -18.38 -19.04
C GLU A 20 -26.58 -18.78 -17.62
N ALA A 21 -26.70 -17.88 -16.64
CA ALA A 21 -26.29 -18.13 -15.26
C ALA A 21 -27.44 -18.60 -14.37
N SER A 22 -27.15 -19.53 -13.45
CA SER A 22 -28.09 -19.91 -12.39
C SER A 22 -28.10 -18.87 -11.26
N GLY A 23 -29.22 -18.76 -10.56
CA GLY A 23 -29.37 -17.93 -9.37
C GLY A 23 -28.36 -18.30 -8.29
N TYR A 24 -28.05 -19.61 -8.16
CA TYR A 24 -27.01 -20.11 -7.27
C TYR A 24 -25.62 -19.51 -7.57
N ALA A 25 -25.21 -19.47 -8.85
CA ALA A 25 -23.90 -18.98 -9.24
C ALA A 25 -23.76 -17.47 -8.95
N ILE A 26 -24.77 -16.68 -9.30
CA ILE A 26 -24.77 -15.23 -9.11
C ILE A 26 -24.86 -14.88 -7.63
N ALA A 27 -25.82 -15.45 -6.90
CA ALA A 27 -25.99 -15.19 -5.46
C ALA A 27 -24.78 -15.64 -4.66
N SER A 28 -24.11 -16.73 -5.03
CA SER A 28 -22.86 -17.15 -4.37
C SER A 28 -21.72 -16.16 -4.64
N ARG A 29 -21.55 -15.65 -5.87
CA ARG A 29 -20.54 -14.63 -6.18
C ARG A 29 -20.82 -13.31 -5.45
N LEU A 30 -22.04 -12.80 -5.52
CA LEU A 30 -22.45 -11.58 -4.81
C LEU A 30 -22.30 -11.69 -3.29
N ARG A 31 -22.70 -12.83 -2.70
CA ARG A 31 -22.47 -13.13 -1.29
C ARG A 31 -20.98 -13.22 -0.96
N THR A 32 -20.14 -13.75 -1.86
CA THR A 32 -18.68 -13.81 -1.67
C THR A 32 -18.05 -12.42 -1.67
N LEU A 33 -18.47 -11.52 -2.57
CA LEU A 33 -18.03 -10.11 -2.55
C LEU A 33 -18.50 -9.40 -1.27
N ALA A 34 -19.76 -9.56 -0.90
CA ALA A 34 -20.31 -8.97 0.32
C ALA A 34 -19.59 -9.51 1.57
N LEU A 35 -19.21 -10.79 1.60
CA LEU A 35 -18.41 -11.38 2.69
C LEU A 35 -16.98 -10.82 2.80
N ARG A 36 -16.40 -10.28 1.72
CA ARG A 36 -15.13 -9.50 1.79
C ARG A 36 -15.30 -8.16 2.52
N LEU A 37 -16.53 -7.64 2.60
CA LEU A 37 -16.85 -6.35 3.25
C LEU A 37 -17.27 -6.53 4.72
N GLY A 38 -17.74 -7.72 5.10
CA GLY A 38 -18.18 -8.05 6.47
C GLY A 38 -19.21 -9.18 6.49
N ALA A 39 -19.79 -9.45 7.67
CA ALA A 39 -20.84 -10.46 7.82
C ALA A 39 -22.14 -10.02 7.12
N VAL A 40 -22.56 -10.76 6.09
CA VAL A 40 -23.78 -10.47 5.33
C VAL A 40 -25.01 -10.69 6.22
N ARG A 41 -25.71 -9.61 6.53
CA ARG A 41 -26.84 -9.55 7.47
C ARG A 41 -28.19 -9.53 6.76
N SER A 42 -28.31 -8.88 5.61
CA SER A 42 -29.42 -9.09 4.68
C SER A 42 -28.97 -8.94 3.23
N PHE A 43 -29.70 -9.61 2.34
CA PHE A 43 -29.47 -9.56 0.90
C PHE A 43 -30.83 -9.51 0.21
N ARG A 44 -31.18 -8.33 -0.31
CA ARG A 44 -32.48 -8.03 -0.91
C ARG A 44 -32.31 -7.70 -2.40
N ALA A 45 -33.16 -8.27 -3.24
CA ALA A 45 -33.26 -7.91 -4.65
C ALA A 45 -34.65 -7.36 -4.96
N TYR A 46 -34.73 -6.20 -5.60
CA TYR A 46 -35.98 -5.48 -5.85
C TYR A 46 -36.38 -5.67 -7.32
N LEU A 47 -37.62 -6.11 -7.55
CA LEU A 47 -38.12 -6.47 -8.88
C LEU A 47 -39.48 -5.82 -9.12
N ALA A 48 -39.64 -5.14 -10.27
CA ALA A 48 -40.96 -4.66 -10.69
C ALA A 48 -41.87 -5.84 -11.09
N VAL A 49 -43.11 -5.88 -10.57
CA VAL A 49 -44.09 -6.93 -10.91
C VAL A 49 -44.48 -6.90 -12.39
N SER A 50 -44.21 -5.81 -13.12
CA SER A 50 -44.30 -5.80 -14.59
C SER A 50 -43.38 -6.81 -15.29
N SER A 51 -42.40 -7.42 -14.60
CA SER A 51 -41.63 -8.57 -15.12
C SER A 51 -42.38 -9.92 -15.03
N HIS A 52 -43.49 -10.00 -14.30
CA HIS A 52 -44.24 -11.24 -14.10
C HIS A 52 -45.18 -11.62 -15.26
N SER A 53 -45.47 -10.69 -16.19
CA SER A 53 -46.15 -11.04 -17.45
C SER A 53 -45.33 -12.04 -18.27
N ASP A 54 -44.01 -11.95 -18.17
CA ASP A 54 -43.08 -12.85 -18.86
C ASP A 54 -42.72 -14.03 -17.95
N ALA A 55 -42.60 -13.82 -16.63
CA ALA A 55 -42.26 -14.90 -15.69
C ALA A 55 -43.34 -15.98 -15.53
N THR A 56 -44.61 -15.66 -15.78
CA THR A 56 -45.72 -16.65 -15.73
C THR A 56 -45.81 -17.54 -16.96
N SER A 57 -45.12 -17.18 -18.05
CA SER A 57 -45.01 -18.00 -19.28
C SER A 57 -43.62 -18.62 -19.47
N ASN A 58 -42.58 -18.07 -18.83
CA ASN A 58 -41.18 -18.46 -19.02
C ASN A 58 -40.61 -19.18 -17.78
N GLY A 59 -40.58 -20.52 -17.83
CA GLY A 59 -40.10 -21.35 -16.72
C GLY A 59 -38.67 -21.05 -16.24
N ARG A 60 -37.82 -20.45 -17.09
CA ARG A 60 -36.46 -19.99 -16.71
C ARG A 60 -36.50 -18.89 -15.65
N ALA A 61 -37.46 -17.97 -15.73
CA ALA A 61 -37.60 -16.87 -14.77
C ALA A 61 -38.12 -17.39 -13.41
N LEU A 62 -39.05 -18.35 -13.42
CA LEU A 62 -39.53 -19.01 -12.21
C LEU A 62 -38.41 -19.84 -11.54
N ALA A 63 -37.62 -20.57 -12.33
CA ALA A 63 -36.44 -21.27 -11.83
C ALA A 63 -35.44 -20.29 -11.19
N LEU A 64 -35.01 -19.25 -11.90
CA LEU A 64 -34.07 -18.25 -11.40
C LEU A 64 -34.53 -17.60 -10.08
N ARG A 65 -35.82 -17.27 -9.94
CA ARG A 65 -36.38 -16.75 -8.68
C ARG A 65 -36.28 -17.77 -7.54
N SER A 66 -36.60 -19.03 -7.80
CA SER A 66 -36.46 -20.14 -6.84
C SER A 66 -35.01 -20.36 -6.41
N GLU A 67 -34.05 -20.31 -7.35
CA GLU A 67 -32.62 -20.47 -7.07
C GLU A 67 -32.05 -19.31 -6.25
N LEU A 68 -32.46 -18.07 -6.54
CA LEU A 68 -32.08 -16.88 -5.76
C LEU A 68 -32.63 -16.94 -4.32
N GLN A 69 -33.90 -17.29 -4.15
CA GLN A 69 -34.51 -17.48 -2.82
C GLN A 69 -33.84 -18.62 -2.04
N SER A 70 -33.58 -19.75 -2.69
CA SER A 70 -32.86 -20.90 -2.11
C SER A 70 -31.40 -20.57 -1.77
N SER A 71 -30.83 -19.52 -2.36
CA SER A 71 -29.49 -19.00 -2.04
C SER A 71 -29.47 -17.98 -0.89
N GLY A 72 -30.64 -17.65 -0.32
CA GLY A 72 -30.79 -16.66 0.75
C GLY A 72 -31.05 -15.23 0.29
N VAL A 73 -31.36 -15.00 -1.01
CA VAL A 73 -31.73 -13.67 -1.51
C VAL A 73 -33.22 -13.42 -1.28
N SER A 74 -33.53 -12.38 -0.53
CA SER A 74 -34.91 -11.92 -0.32
C SER A 74 -35.40 -11.16 -1.55
N LEU A 75 -36.31 -11.76 -2.32
CA LEU A 75 -36.94 -11.10 -3.47
C LEU A 75 -38.06 -10.18 -2.98
N ILE A 76 -37.95 -8.89 -3.31
CA ILE A 76 -38.90 -7.84 -2.95
C ILE A 76 -39.64 -7.42 -4.21
N ASP A 77 -40.86 -7.94 -4.38
CA ASP A 77 -41.70 -7.66 -5.53
C ASP A 77 -42.45 -6.33 -5.35
N SER A 78 -42.15 -5.36 -6.22
CA SER A 78 -42.77 -4.04 -6.25
C SER A 78 -44.11 -4.09 -7.00
N PRO A 79 -45.21 -3.55 -6.42
CA PRO A 79 -46.55 -3.61 -7.02
C PRO A 79 -46.74 -2.69 -8.25
N GLY A 80 -45.67 -2.08 -8.77
CA GLY A 80 -45.67 -1.23 -9.97
C GLY A 80 -44.48 -1.49 -10.90
N GLY A 81 -44.19 -0.51 -11.75
CA GLY A 81 -43.01 -0.52 -12.62
C GLY A 81 -41.70 -0.23 -11.87
N LYS A 82 -40.59 -0.11 -12.61
CA LYS A 82 -39.24 0.16 -12.06
C LYS A 82 -39.22 1.37 -11.11
N ASP A 83 -39.83 2.48 -11.50
CA ASP A 83 -40.10 3.66 -10.66
C ASP A 83 -40.57 3.39 -9.23
N VAL A 84 -41.33 2.31 -9.00
CA VAL A 84 -41.86 1.94 -7.68
C VAL A 84 -40.88 1.01 -6.96
N ALA A 85 -40.19 0.13 -7.68
CA ALA A 85 -39.10 -0.69 -7.13
C ALA A 85 -37.95 0.18 -6.63
N ASP A 86 -37.54 1.20 -7.40
CA ASP A 86 -36.47 2.12 -7.02
C ASP A 86 -36.84 2.92 -5.76
N LYS A 87 -38.09 3.41 -5.69
CA LYS A 87 -38.60 4.12 -4.50
C LYS A 87 -38.66 3.21 -3.27
N MET A 88 -38.99 1.92 -3.44
CA MET A 88 -38.96 0.93 -2.34
C MET A 88 -37.53 0.63 -1.89
N LEU A 89 -36.58 0.50 -2.82
CA LEU A 89 -35.16 0.29 -2.51
C LEU A 89 -34.60 1.50 -1.73
N ILE A 90 -34.86 2.73 -2.19
CA ILE A 90 -34.48 3.97 -1.50
C ILE A 90 -35.11 4.07 -0.10
N ALA A 91 -36.39 3.74 0.03
CA ALA A 91 -37.09 3.75 1.32
C ALA A 91 -36.50 2.74 2.31
N ASP A 92 -36.18 1.52 1.85
CA ASP A 92 -35.54 0.48 2.67
C ASP A 92 -34.09 0.87 3.07
N MET A 93 -33.30 1.48 2.16
CA MET A 93 -31.96 1.99 2.48
C MET A 93 -32.02 3.06 3.58
N PHE A 94 -32.91 4.04 3.47
CA PHE A 94 -33.08 5.07 4.50
C PHE A 94 -33.59 4.47 5.81
N THR A 95 -34.59 3.59 5.76
CA THR A 95 -35.17 2.93 6.95
C THR A 95 -34.11 2.11 7.69
N HIS A 96 -33.30 1.34 6.97
CA HIS A 96 -32.15 0.62 7.53
C HIS A 96 -31.21 1.56 8.28
N VAL A 97 -30.84 2.70 7.68
CA VAL A 97 -29.92 3.67 8.32
C VAL A 97 -30.54 4.32 9.56
N PHE A 98 -31.84 4.67 9.52
CA PHE A 98 -32.54 5.20 10.69
C PHE A 98 -32.66 4.18 11.84
N GLU A 99 -32.92 2.90 11.54
CA GLU A 99 -32.95 1.82 12.55
C GLU A 99 -31.55 1.49 13.13
N LYS A 100 -30.48 1.67 12.34
CA LYS A 100 -29.11 1.29 12.74
C LYS A 100 -28.31 2.40 13.39
N ALA A 101 -28.61 3.67 13.12
CA ALA A 101 -27.95 4.83 13.73
C ALA A 101 -27.98 4.84 15.27
N ALA A 102 -28.93 4.12 15.89
CA ALA A 102 -29.05 3.98 17.35
C ALA A 102 -28.31 2.77 17.95
N LEU A 103 -27.77 1.84 17.15
CA LEU A 103 -27.45 0.48 17.63
C LEU A 103 -26.15 -0.16 17.12
N ALA A 104 -25.49 0.31 16.05
CA ALA A 104 -24.21 -0.25 15.61
C ALA A 104 -23.35 0.76 14.81
N PRO A 105 -22.06 0.94 15.14
CA PRO A 105 -21.19 1.93 14.47
C PRO A 105 -20.59 1.46 13.13
N SER A 106 -20.76 0.19 12.73
CA SER A 106 -19.98 -0.44 11.66
C SER A 106 -20.86 -1.24 10.67
N ASN A 107 -21.71 -0.52 9.93
CA ASN A 107 -22.54 -1.08 8.86
C ASN A 107 -21.99 -0.69 7.48
N VAL A 108 -22.04 -1.62 6.52
CA VAL A 108 -21.72 -1.39 5.11
C VAL A 108 -22.98 -1.60 4.28
N ILE A 109 -23.33 -0.61 3.47
CA ILE A 109 -24.41 -0.70 2.49
C ILE A 109 -23.77 -1.11 1.16
N MET A 110 -24.19 -2.24 0.60
CA MET A 110 -23.78 -2.64 -0.75
C MET A 110 -24.95 -2.41 -1.71
N LEU A 111 -24.87 -1.37 -2.55
CA LEU A 111 -25.84 -1.14 -3.62
C LEU A 111 -25.35 -1.84 -4.90
N ILE A 112 -26.23 -2.60 -5.55
CA ILE A 112 -25.97 -3.20 -6.85
C ILE A 112 -26.91 -2.53 -7.88
N SER A 113 -26.37 -1.59 -8.66
CA SER A 113 -27.08 -0.83 -9.69
C SER A 113 -26.09 0.01 -10.55
N SER A 114 -26.46 0.30 -11.80
CA SER A 114 -25.86 1.35 -12.64
C SER A 114 -26.80 2.54 -12.85
N ASP A 115 -27.97 2.59 -12.19
CA ASP A 115 -28.97 3.62 -12.42
C ASP A 115 -28.59 4.96 -11.75
N PRO A 116 -28.37 6.05 -12.53
CA PRO A 116 -27.89 7.32 -11.99
C PRO A 116 -28.89 8.03 -11.06
N SER A 117 -30.17 7.61 -11.02
CA SER A 117 -31.15 8.16 -10.08
C SER A 117 -30.78 7.93 -8.61
N TYR A 118 -29.99 6.89 -8.31
CA TYR A 118 -29.50 6.63 -6.95
C TYR A 118 -28.42 7.62 -6.48
N ALA A 119 -27.80 8.42 -7.36
CA ALA A 119 -26.66 9.27 -6.99
C ALA A 119 -26.98 10.25 -5.85
N TYR A 120 -28.21 10.79 -5.81
CA TYR A 120 -28.63 11.68 -4.73
C TYR A 120 -28.80 10.97 -3.38
N VAL A 121 -29.37 9.75 -3.34
CA VAL A 121 -29.45 8.99 -2.07
C VAL A 121 -28.08 8.58 -1.59
N LEU A 122 -27.17 8.18 -2.48
CA LEU A 122 -25.79 7.83 -2.09
C LEU A 122 -25.08 9.03 -1.45
N SER A 123 -25.14 10.21 -2.09
CA SER A 123 -24.60 11.46 -1.55
C SER A 123 -25.16 11.80 -0.16
N VAL A 124 -26.49 11.70 0.00
CA VAL A 124 -27.21 12.01 1.25
C VAL A 124 -26.91 11.01 2.38
N LEU A 125 -26.54 9.76 2.05
CA LEU A 125 -26.10 8.75 3.01
C LEU A 125 -24.59 8.83 3.31
N GLN A 126 -23.75 9.16 2.33
CA GLN A 126 -22.32 9.38 2.49
C GLN A 126 -22.05 10.59 3.42
N MET A 127 -22.83 11.67 3.30
CA MET A 127 -22.84 12.80 4.25
C MET A 127 -23.28 12.42 5.68
N ARG A 128 -23.81 11.22 5.90
CA ARG A 128 -24.12 10.64 7.22
C ARG A 128 -23.12 9.55 7.63
N SER A 129 -21.90 9.61 7.07
CA SER A 129 -20.79 8.68 7.33
C SER A 129 -21.14 7.20 7.08
N GLN A 130 -22.12 6.91 6.22
CA GLN A 130 -22.43 5.54 5.84
C GLN A 130 -21.43 5.04 4.79
N ARG A 131 -20.81 3.87 5.04
CA ARG A 131 -19.92 3.23 4.06
C ARG A 131 -20.74 2.55 2.98
N ILE A 132 -20.63 3.04 1.76
CA ILE A 132 -21.39 2.59 0.59
C ILE A 132 -20.43 1.95 -0.41
N VAL A 133 -20.65 0.69 -0.75
CA VAL A 133 -19.98 0.03 -1.87
C VAL A 133 -20.99 -0.11 -3.00
N LEU A 134 -20.68 0.47 -4.16
CA LEU A 134 -21.46 0.35 -5.37
C LEU A 134 -20.89 -0.76 -6.24
N LEU A 135 -21.74 -1.68 -6.70
CA LEU A 135 -21.42 -2.66 -7.74
C LEU A 135 -22.29 -2.35 -8.96
N GLY A 136 -21.68 -1.90 -10.05
CA GLY A 136 -22.38 -1.49 -11.27
C GLY A 136 -21.61 -1.85 -12.53
N SER A 137 -22.30 -2.03 -13.65
CA SER A 137 -21.69 -2.24 -14.97
C SER A 137 -21.16 -0.91 -15.51
N GLY A 138 -19.87 -0.89 -15.85
CA GLY A 138 -19.23 0.16 -16.63
C GLY A 138 -18.84 1.44 -15.87
N LEU A 139 -17.74 2.06 -16.33
CA LEU A 139 -17.36 3.45 -16.00
C LEU A 139 -17.54 4.36 -17.23
N ASP A 140 -18.71 4.29 -17.86
CA ASP A 140 -19.09 5.29 -18.85
C ASP A 140 -19.42 6.65 -18.19
N GLY A 141 -19.62 7.68 -19.00
CA GLY A 141 -19.86 9.05 -18.51
C GLY A 141 -21.17 9.24 -17.73
N VAL A 142 -22.05 8.24 -17.69
CA VAL A 142 -23.29 8.26 -16.89
C VAL A 142 -23.07 7.55 -15.56
N ALA A 143 -22.48 6.34 -15.59
CA ALA A 143 -22.16 5.56 -14.40
C ALA A 143 -21.11 6.24 -13.49
N ALA A 144 -20.15 6.96 -14.07
CA ALA A 144 -19.14 7.72 -13.32
C ALA A 144 -19.75 8.74 -12.33
N GLY A 145 -20.89 9.34 -12.68
CA GLY A 145 -21.62 10.25 -11.79
C GLY A 145 -22.14 9.55 -10.54
N LEU A 146 -22.70 8.35 -10.70
CA LEU A 146 -23.18 7.51 -9.60
C LEU A 146 -22.02 6.98 -8.73
N ALA A 147 -20.96 6.47 -9.37
CA ALA A 147 -19.77 5.95 -8.70
C ALA A 147 -19.07 7.01 -7.82
N SER A 148 -19.06 8.28 -8.25
CA SER A 148 -18.48 9.39 -7.49
C SER A 148 -19.13 9.66 -6.12
N GLN A 149 -20.34 9.13 -5.89
CA GLN A 149 -21.10 9.30 -4.63
C GLN A 149 -21.03 8.06 -3.72
N ALA A 150 -20.25 7.04 -4.09
CA ALA A 150 -20.00 5.85 -3.28
C ALA A 150 -18.66 5.96 -2.52
N THR A 151 -18.47 5.14 -1.49
CA THR A 151 -17.18 5.00 -0.79
C THR A 151 -16.20 4.11 -1.56
N ALA A 152 -16.71 3.17 -2.35
CA ALA A 152 -15.96 2.36 -3.31
C ALA A 152 -16.86 1.94 -4.47
N PHE A 153 -16.27 1.76 -5.65
CA PHE A 153 -16.91 1.18 -6.82
C PHE A 153 -16.27 -0.17 -7.16
N LEU A 154 -17.11 -1.14 -7.49
CA LEU A 154 -16.75 -2.43 -8.06
C LEU A 154 -17.46 -2.54 -9.41
N ASP A 155 -16.76 -3.04 -10.43
CA ASP A 155 -17.34 -3.21 -11.76
C ASP A 155 -18.01 -4.58 -11.88
N TRP A 156 -19.31 -4.59 -12.21
CA TRP A 156 -20.15 -5.78 -12.31
C TRP A 156 -19.69 -6.73 -13.43
N ASP A 157 -19.18 -6.19 -14.54
CA ASP A 157 -18.82 -6.99 -15.70
C ASP A 157 -17.53 -7.80 -15.45
N THR A 158 -16.57 -7.22 -14.72
CA THR A 158 -15.34 -7.89 -14.29
C THR A 158 -15.54 -8.79 -13.06
N GLU A 159 -16.17 -8.31 -11.98
CA GLU A 159 -16.31 -9.09 -10.74
C GLU A 159 -17.36 -10.21 -10.82
N ILE A 160 -18.41 -10.05 -11.64
CA ILE A 160 -19.50 -11.04 -11.78
C ILE A 160 -19.48 -11.76 -13.14
N LEU A 161 -19.37 -11.05 -14.26
CA LEU A 161 -19.64 -11.64 -15.59
C LEU A 161 -18.43 -12.34 -16.24
N ALA A 162 -17.21 -11.86 -16.02
CA ALA A 162 -16.00 -12.33 -16.70
C ALA A 162 -15.66 -13.82 -16.49
N ASP A 163 -16.05 -14.39 -15.33
CA ASP A 163 -15.92 -15.82 -15.04
C ASP A 163 -17.17 -16.63 -15.42
N ILE A 164 -18.36 -16.05 -15.29
CA ILE A 164 -19.63 -16.72 -15.58
C ILE A 164 -19.67 -17.14 -17.06
N SER A 165 -19.19 -16.26 -17.94
CA SER A 165 -19.02 -16.54 -19.37
C SER A 165 -17.97 -17.61 -19.70
N GLN A 166 -17.14 -18.05 -18.73
CA GLN A 166 -16.18 -19.15 -18.88
C GLN A 166 -16.69 -20.49 -18.32
N GLY A 167 -17.92 -20.56 -17.80
CA GLY A 167 -18.49 -21.78 -17.22
C GLY A 167 -17.81 -22.27 -15.92
N LYS A 168 -16.89 -21.49 -15.34
CA LYS A 168 -16.17 -21.84 -14.11
C LYS A 168 -17.02 -21.58 -12.88
N VAL A 169 -17.79 -22.59 -12.48
CA VAL A 169 -18.36 -22.70 -11.14
C VAL A 169 -17.25 -23.17 -10.18
N PRO A 170 -16.83 -22.38 -9.17
CA PRO A 170 -15.83 -22.80 -8.19
C PRO A 170 -16.44 -23.74 -7.14
N TRP A 171 -16.68 -24.99 -7.54
CA TRP A 171 -16.96 -26.11 -6.64
C TRP A 171 -16.00 -27.26 -6.98
N GLN A 172 -14.82 -27.26 -6.37
CA GLN A 172 -14.16 -28.53 -6.09
C GLN A 172 -14.97 -29.21 -4.99
N GLN A 173 -15.50 -30.40 -5.26
CA GLN A 173 -15.98 -31.27 -4.18
C GLN A 173 -14.80 -31.66 -3.28
N PRO A 174 -15.00 -31.86 -1.96
CA PRO A 174 -13.97 -32.41 -1.09
C PRO A 174 -13.59 -33.82 -1.57
N GLY A 175 -12.49 -33.91 -2.32
CA GLY A 175 -11.96 -35.18 -2.81
C GLY A 175 -11.51 -36.08 -1.67
N GLU A 176 -11.90 -37.36 -1.75
CA GLU A 176 -11.77 -38.36 -0.70
C GLU A 176 -10.35 -38.41 -0.09
N ALA A 177 -10.24 -38.02 1.17
CA ALA A 177 -9.04 -38.31 1.96
C ALA A 177 -9.00 -39.82 2.23
N ASN A 178 -8.02 -40.50 1.64
CA ASN A 178 -7.76 -41.94 1.81
C ASN A 178 -7.24 -42.27 3.22
N ASN A 179 -8.06 -42.04 4.24
CA ASN A 179 -7.79 -42.47 5.61
C ASN A 179 -8.20 -43.92 5.78
N THR A 180 -7.21 -44.81 5.87
CA THR A 180 -7.34 -46.07 6.59
C THR A 180 -7.47 -45.74 8.08
N GLY A 181 -8.71 -45.52 8.54
CA GLY A 181 -9.00 -45.27 9.94
C GLY A 181 -8.85 -46.53 10.81
N PRO A 182 -9.05 -46.39 12.13
CA PRO A 182 -9.69 -47.47 12.86
C PRO A 182 -10.75 -47.00 13.89
N PHE A 183 -11.98 -47.51 13.72
CA PHE A 183 -13.10 -47.53 14.68
C PHE A 183 -13.73 -46.19 15.11
N SER A 184 -15.05 -46.09 15.37
CA SER A 184 -16.19 -46.93 14.95
C SER A 184 -17.52 -46.22 15.23
N GLU A 185 -18.55 -46.50 14.44
CA GLU A 185 -19.94 -46.21 14.84
C GLU A 185 -20.35 -47.12 16.01
N GLU A 186 -21.00 -46.57 17.04
CA GLU A 186 -22.46 -46.65 17.19
C GLU A 186 -22.90 -45.92 18.46
N ASP A 187 -23.65 -44.83 18.31
CA ASP A 187 -24.67 -44.47 19.29
C ASP A 187 -25.88 -43.86 18.56
N ARG A 188 -27.10 -44.31 18.89
CA ARG A 188 -28.31 -44.14 18.03
C ARG A 188 -29.44 -43.42 18.77
N VAL A 189 -30.30 -42.71 18.03
CA VAL A 189 -31.79 -42.71 18.19
C VAL A 189 -32.40 -42.33 16.82
N VAL A 190 -32.82 -43.30 15.98
CA VAL A 190 -34.18 -43.90 15.85
C VAL A 190 -35.25 -42.99 15.19
N HIS A 191 -35.74 -43.39 14.00
CA HIS A 191 -37.14 -43.82 13.77
C HIS A 191 -37.36 -44.41 12.35
N THR A 192 -38.05 -45.55 12.26
CA THR A 192 -38.32 -46.32 11.01
C THR A 192 -39.80 -46.36 10.63
N PRO A 193 -40.12 -46.32 9.32
CA PRO A 193 -40.86 -47.40 8.61
C PRO A 193 -40.25 -47.73 7.21
N ILE A 194 -40.59 -48.80 6.46
CA ILE A 194 -41.13 -50.16 6.72
C ILE A 194 -40.95 -51.04 5.43
N ASP A 195 -40.92 -52.38 5.56
CA ASP A 195 -41.09 -53.46 4.53
C ASP A 195 -40.44 -53.37 3.11
N ARG A 196 -39.51 -54.28 2.73
CA ARG A 196 -39.67 -55.58 1.98
C ARG A 196 -39.39 -55.47 0.46
N THR A 197 -38.95 -56.49 -0.31
CA THR A 197 -38.72 -57.95 -0.07
C THR A 197 -37.70 -58.53 -1.08
N GLY A 198 -36.95 -59.58 -0.69
CA GLY A 198 -36.33 -60.58 -1.59
C GLY A 198 -35.11 -60.15 -2.43
N GLU A 199 -34.30 -61.05 -2.99
CA GLU A 199 -34.17 -62.51 -2.81
C GLU A 199 -32.75 -62.99 -3.24
N GLU A 200 -32.24 -64.04 -2.58
CA GLU A 200 -31.40 -65.19 -3.05
C GLU A 200 -30.48 -65.12 -4.31
N ARG A 201 -29.32 -65.81 -4.43
CA ARG A 201 -28.52 -66.76 -3.59
C ARG A 201 -27.16 -67.06 -4.27
N HIS A 202 -26.10 -67.38 -3.50
CA HIS A 202 -24.96 -68.33 -3.76
C HIS A 202 -24.20 -68.33 -5.14
N THR A 203 -23.03 -68.96 -5.33
CA THR A 203 -22.22 -69.95 -4.56
C THR A 203 -20.73 -69.78 -4.93
N ASP A 204 -19.71 -70.36 -4.26
CA ASP A 204 -19.14 -70.11 -2.91
C ASP A 204 -17.61 -70.44 -3.01
N ILE A 205 -16.75 -70.01 -2.07
CA ILE A 205 -15.34 -70.47 -1.96
C ILE A 205 -15.00 -70.91 -0.53
N PRO A 206 -14.49 -72.14 -0.29
CA PRO A 206 -14.14 -72.62 1.04
C PRO A 206 -12.64 -72.87 1.33
N THR A 207 -12.32 -72.84 2.63
CA THR A 207 -11.26 -73.57 3.38
C THR A 207 -9.76 -73.16 3.39
N ARG A 208 -9.33 -72.78 4.61
CA ARG A 208 -7.99 -72.93 5.28
C ARG A 208 -7.79 -74.43 5.73
N PRO A 209 -6.74 -74.92 6.47
CA PRO A 209 -5.77 -74.25 7.38
C PRO A 209 -4.31 -74.82 7.40
N THR A 210 -3.52 -74.46 8.45
CA THR A 210 -2.29 -75.14 9.02
C THR A 210 -0.98 -75.19 8.19
N SER A 211 0.25 -75.26 8.75
CA SER A 211 0.79 -75.01 10.12
C SER A 211 2.35 -74.83 10.12
N SER A 212 2.98 -74.63 11.28
CA SER A 212 4.33 -74.07 11.56
C SER A 212 5.53 -75.04 11.74
N VAL A 213 6.77 -74.52 11.60
CA VAL A 213 8.05 -74.82 12.33
C VAL A 213 9.20 -74.03 11.62
N HIS A 214 10.33 -73.57 12.20
CA HIS A 214 10.92 -73.56 13.57
C HIS A 214 11.06 -72.08 14.06
N GLY A 215 12.03 -71.53 14.84
CA GLY A 215 13.29 -71.95 15.50
C GLY A 215 14.60 -71.54 14.79
N LEU A 216 15.71 -71.11 15.43
CA LEU A 216 16.03 -70.74 16.83
C LEU A 216 17.26 -69.77 16.88
N ASP A 217 17.33 -68.93 17.93
CA ASP A 217 18.47 -68.40 18.75
C ASP A 217 19.88 -68.05 18.18
N ALA A 218 20.63 -67.06 18.68
CA ALA A 218 20.53 -66.17 19.86
C ALA A 218 21.16 -64.76 19.57
N GLY A 219 20.95 -63.68 20.33
CA GLY A 219 20.09 -63.45 21.52
C GLY A 219 20.41 -62.12 22.26
N THR A 220 19.67 -61.83 23.35
CA THR A 220 19.75 -60.63 24.23
C THR A 220 19.01 -59.37 23.71
N GLN A 221 18.58 -58.49 24.63
CA GLN A 221 17.31 -57.75 24.50
C GLN A 221 17.26 -56.38 25.21
N VAL A 222 16.28 -55.56 24.83
CA VAL A 222 15.56 -54.52 25.60
C VAL A 222 16.29 -53.21 26.00
N LEU A 223 15.90 -52.15 25.27
CA LEU A 223 15.44 -50.82 25.73
C LEU A 223 15.88 -50.23 27.09
N ALA A 224 16.25 -48.95 27.05
CA ALA A 224 15.93 -47.99 28.11
C ALA A 224 15.40 -46.69 27.49
N SER A 225 14.16 -46.32 27.84
CA SER A 225 13.61 -44.98 27.57
C SER A 225 13.80 -44.11 28.80
N LEU A 226 14.22 -42.85 28.64
CA LEU A 226 14.21 -41.86 29.72
C LEU A 226 13.66 -40.52 29.24
N GLN A 227 12.85 -39.89 30.09
CA GLN A 227 12.28 -38.57 29.94
C GLN A 227 13.26 -37.48 30.41
N PRO A 228 13.03 -36.18 30.08
CA PRO A 228 13.79 -35.10 30.69
C PRO A 228 13.65 -35.06 32.23
N PRO A 229 14.66 -34.58 32.95
CA PRO A 229 14.64 -34.48 34.40
C PRO A 229 13.97 -33.19 34.90
N ASP A 230 13.39 -33.27 36.08
CA ASP A 230 12.93 -32.14 36.89
C ASP A 230 13.15 -32.46 38.38
N TYR A 231 13.19 -31.43 39.23
CA TYR A 231 13.38 -31.54 40.70
C TYR A 231 14.80 -32.02 41.15
N GLU A 232 15.31 -31.72 42.36
CA GLU A 232 14.69 -31.29 43.63
C GLU A 232 15.23 -29.98 44.22
N SER A 233 14.34 -29.23 44.87
CA SER A 233 14.69 -28.33 45.98
C SER A 233 14.48 -29.07 47.32
N ARG A 234 15.27 -28.74 48.35
CA ARG A 234 15.09 -29.28 49.71
C ARG A 234 14.56 -28.23 50.67
N ALA A 235 13.51 -28.58 51.39
CA ALA A 235 12.95 -27.81 52.50
C ALA A 235 13.51 -28.26 53.86
N ALA A 236 13.25 -27.45 54.88
CA ALA A 236 13.24 -27.83 56.29
C ALA A 236 12.02 -27.16 56.95
N GLU A 237 11.47 -27.78 58.00
CA GLU A 237 10.10 -27.53 58.49
C GLU A 237 10.06 -26.66 59.76
N ASP A 238 8.98 -25.89 59.91
CA ASP A 238 8.24 -25.62 61.18
C ASP A 238 7.06 -24.64 60.91
N SER A 239 5.89 -24.69 61.57
CA SER A 239 5.10 -25.80 62.15
C SER A 239 3.66 -25.34 62.50
N VAL A 240 2.73 -26.31 62.67
CA VAL A 240 1.57 -26.29 63.61
C VAL A 240 0.29 -25.40 63.37
N GLN A 241 -0.87 -26.11 63.33
CA GLN A 241 -2.28 -25.75 63.70
C GLN A 241 -3.02 -24.57 63.00
N ASP A 242 -4.08 -24.78 62.20
CA ASP A 242 -5.43 -25.33 62.49
C ASP A 242 -6.25 -24.58 63.57
N THR A 243 -7.36 -23.91 63.20
CA THR A 243 -8.68 -24.07 63.85
C THR A 243 -9.84 -23.31 63.18
N SER A 244 -11.04 -23.85 63.45
CA SER A 244 -12.36 -23.67 62.84
C SER A 244 -13.22 -22.43 63.19
N SER A 245 -14.11 -22.08 62.24
CA SER A 245 -15.57 -21.81 62.40
C SER A 245 -16.17 -20.43 62.78
N ASN A 246 -17.39 -20.24 62.26
CA ASN A 246 -18.49 -19.31 62.66
C ASN A 246 -18.32 -17.80 62.38
N ARG A 247 -19.40 -16.99 62.35
CA ARG A 247 -20.75 -17.08 61.71
C ARG A 247 -21.39 -15.66 61.81
N GLU A 248 -22.58 -15.48 61.22
CA GLU A 248 -23.46 -14.28 61.28
C GLU A 248 -22.95 -13.08 60.43
N GLU A 249 -23.66 -12.39 59.51
CA GLU A 249 -25.05 -12.34 58.98
C GLU A 249 -25.68 -10.94 59.19
N GLU A 250 -25.78 -10.14 58.11
CA GLU A 250 -27.02 -9.44 57.69
C GLU A 250 -26.87 -8.67 56.35
N ASP A 251 -27.86 -8.89 55.48
CA ASP A 251 -28.45 -8.09 54.38
C ASP A 251 -27.68 -7.14 53.43
N GLY A 252 -28.00 -7.32 52.13
CA GLY A 252 -27.96 -6.30 51.07
C GLY A 252 -29.38 -6.02 50.53
N PRO A 253 -29.53 -5.20 49.46
CA PRO A 253 -29.89 -5.80 48.16
C PRO A 253 -29.15 -5.13 46.97
N ALA A 254 -28.66 -5.82 45.94
CA ALA A 254 -29.23 -6.83 45.04
C ALA A 254 -29.94 -6.23 43.79
N LEU A 255 -29.35 -6.48 42.61
CA LEU A 255 -29.87 -6.12 41.28
C LEU A 255 -30.47 -7.35 40.58
N PRO A 256 -31.59 -7.24 39.83
CA PRO A 256 -32.20 -8.38 39.15
C PRO A 256 -31.58 -8.70 37.79
N LYS A 257 -31.47 -10.00 37.48
CA LYS A 257 -31.38 -10.55 36.11
C LYS A 257 -32.71 -11.20 35.76
N VAL A 258 -33.10 -11.21 34.48
CA VAL A 258 -34.20 -12.06 33.95
C VAL A 258 -33.79 -12.66 32.60
N ASN A 259 -34.24 -13.88 32.32
CA ASN A 259 -33.91 -14.66 31.12
C ASN A 259 -34.94 -14.47 29.98
N TYR A 260 -34.57 -14.97 28.79
CA TYR A 260 -35.43 -15.09 27.60
C TYR A 260 -36.65 -16.01 27.80
N SER A 261 -37.72 -15.71 27.06
CA SER A 261 -38.75 -16.68 26.64
C SER A 261 -39.20 -16.37 25.19
N PHE A 262 -39.95 -17.27 24.55
CA PHE A 262 -40.05 -17.38 23.08
C PHE A 262 -41.51 -17.29 22.57
N MET A 263 -41.67 -16.88 21.31
CA MET A 263 -42.87 -17.03 20.44
C MET A 263 -44.20 -16.34 20.81
N GLY A 264 -44.92 -15.90 19.76
CA GLY A 264 -46.32 -15.47 19.82
C GLY A 264 -46.70 -14.54 18.67
N SER A 265 -47.34 -15.07 17.63
CA SER A 265 -47.87 -14.27 16.50
C SER A 265 -49.36 -14.55 16.30
N SER A 266 -50.17 -13.48 16.28
CA SER A 266 -51.55 -13.52 15.81
C SER A 266 -52.06 -12.11 15.44
N TYR A 267 -52.89 -12.06 14.40
CA TYR A 267 -53.65 -10.87 14.01
C TYR A 267 -54.90 -10.73 14.90
N LEU A 268 -55.41 -9.50 15.10
CA LEU A 268 -56.84 -9.19 14.98
C LEU A 268 -57.13 -7.68 14.93
N THR A 269 -58.38 -7.34 14.58
CA THR A 269 -58.84 -6.05 14.04
C THR A 269 -59.59 -5.13 15.02
N GLY A 270 -59.48 -3.81 14.81
CA GLY A 270 -60.42 -2.79 15.32
C GLY A 270 -60.04 -2.17 16.68
N THR A 271 -60.52 -0.98 17.06
CA THR A 271 -61.45 -0.02 16.38
C THR A 271 -61.03 1.45 16.62
N ARG A 272 -61.74 2.41 16.01
CA ARG A 272 -61.62 3.86 16.29
C ARG A 272 -62.03 4.20 17.73
N ASP A 273 -61.56 5.37 18.21
CA ASP A 273 -62.45 6.45 18.65
C ASP A 273 -61.74 7.83 18.60
N ASP A 274 -62.53 8.92 18.53
CA ASP A 274 -62.07 10.30 18.31
C ASP A 274 -61.81 11.08 19.63
N VAL A 275 -60.77 11.93 19.64
CA VAL A 275 -60.74 13.17 20.43
C VAL A 275 -60.03 14.29 19.65
N SER A 276 -60.63 15.48 19.59
CA SER A 276 -59.98 16.73 19.18
C SER A 276 -60.53 17.90 20.00
N PRO A 277 -59.67 18.77 20.56
CA PRO A 277 -60.01 20.14 20.92
C PRO A 277 -59.14 21.19 20.19
N PRO A 278 -59.57 22.47 20.07
CA PRO A 278 -59.22 23.29 18.91
C PRO A 278 -58.58 24.67 19.31
N PRO A 279 -58.80 25.85 18.68
CA PRO A 279 -57.67 26.72 18.27
C PRO A 279 -57.82 28.21 18.69
N VAL A 280 -57.19 29.13 17.92
CA VAL A 280 -57.52 30.58 17.70
C VAL A 280 -56.70 31.66 18.44
N GLN A 281 -55.83 32.35 17.66
CA GLN A 281 -55.57 33.81 17.52
C GLN A 281 -55.34 34.74 18.75
N ALA A 282 -54.90 36.01 18.64
CA ALA A 282 -53.87 36.73 17.86
C ALA A 282 -54.22 38.24 17.80
N SER A 283 -53.26 39.16 18.04
CA SER A 283 -53.26 40.59 17.59
C SER A 283 -52.11 41.39 18.26
N SER A 284 -51.72 42.61 17.82
CA SER A 284 -51.24 43.08 16.48
C SER A 284 -50.81 44.57 16.53
N SER A 285 -50.27 45.11 15.42
CA SER A 285 -49.90 46.53 15.11
C SER A 285 -48.57 47.09 15.69
N PHE A 286 -47.83 48.04 15.10
CA PHE A 286 -47.52 48.53 13.71
C PHE A 286 -46.30 49.51 13.81
N ARG A 287 -45.54 49.98 12.80
CA ARG A 287 -45.48 49.99 11.31
C ARG A 287 -44.12 49.41 10.81
N ARG A 288 -43.67 49.37 9.54
CA ARG A 288 -44.13 49.62 8.13
C ARG A 288 -43.37 50.72 7.35
N ASP A 289 -43.31 50.52 6.02
CA ASP A 289 -42.78 51.35 4.92
C ASP A 289 -41.25 51.13 4.69
N ASP A 290 -40.71 50.84 3.49
CA ASP A 290 -41.25 50.72 2.11
C ASP A 290 -40.75 49.43 1.38
N ALA A 291 -41.10 49.23 0.10
CA ALA A 291 -40.83 48.00 -0.67
C ALA A 291 -40.55 48.24 -2.17
N ASP A 292 -39.97 47.24 -2.87
CA ASP A 292 -40.19 46.98 -4.31
C ASP A 292 -39.79 45.53 -4.72
N GLU A 293 -40.21 45.06 -5.91
CA GLU A 293 -40.36 43.63 -6.27
C GLU A 293 -39.71 43.23 -7.62
N ILE A 294 -39.19 41.99 -7.76
CA ILE A 294 -38.70 41.43 -9.04
C ILE A 294 -39.14 39.95 -9.20
N VAL A 295 -39.48 39.55 -10.44
CA VAL A 295 -40.17 38.30 -10.81
C VAL A 295 -39.34 37.37 -11.72
N SER A 296 -39.53 36.05 -11.60
CA SER A 296 -38.82 34.98 -12.34
C SER A 296 -39.42 34.60 -13.71
N PRO A 297 -38.61 34.09 -14.66
CA PRO A 297 -39.10 33.38 -15.86
C PRO A 297 -38.54 31.94 -16.06
N SER A 298 -39.16 31.18 -16.98
CA SER A 298 -38.94 29.74 -17.24
C SER A 298 -38.40 29.46 -18.67
N PRO A 299 -37.98 28.21 -19.04
CA PRO A 299 -36.99 27.99 -20.13
C PRO A 299 -37.56 27.74 -21.54
N LYS A 300 -36.66 27.66 -22.54
CA LYS A 300 -36.93 27.22 -23.93
C LYS A 300 -35.86 26.25 -24.47
N ARG A 301 -36.22 25.51 -25.53
CA ARG A 301 -35.47 24.36 -26.10
C ARG A 301 -34.28 24.75 -26.99
N LEU A 302 -33.31 23.85 -27.09
CA LEU A 302 -32.30 23.76 -28.17
C LEU A 302 -32.71 22.69 -29.20
N ASN A 303 -32.22 22.80 -30.44
CA ASN A 303 -32.64 21.97 -31.58
C ASN A 303 -31.45 21.57 -32.49
N THR A 304 -31.38 20.29 -32.86
CA THR A 304 -30.71 19.68 -34.05
C THR A 304 -29.30 20.10 -34.51
N VAL A 305 -28.44 19.09 -34.69
CA VAL A 305 -27.08 19.18 -35.28
C VAL A 305 -27.07 18.79 -36.76
N GLN A 306 -26.13 19.36 -37.53
CA GLN A 306 -25.66 18.83 -38.82
C GLN A 306 -24.10 18.83 -38.85
N PRO A 307 -23.46 17.91 -39.60
CA PRO A 307 -22.03 17.64 -39.46
C PRO A 307 -21.12 18.50 -40.36
N ILE A 308 -19.85 18.63 -39.96
CA ILE A 308 -18.75 19.16 -40.80
C ILE A 308 -17.64 18.11 -40.86
N ALA A 309 -17.02 17.95 -42.04
CA ALA A 309 -16.10 16.86 -42.36
C ALA A 309 -14.65 17.11 -41.91
N TRP A 310 -13.88 16.03 -41.81
CA TRP A 310 -12.45 16.06 -41.53
C TRP A 310 -11.65 16.47 -42.78
N ALA A 311 -10.71 17.40 -42.61
CA ALA A 311 -9.71 17.78 -43.61
C ALA A 311 -8.32 17.84 -42.95
N ALA A 312 -7.27 17.52 -43.71
CA ALA A 312 -5.92 17.35 -43.16
C ALA A 312 -5.27 18.68 -42.72
N GLY A 313 -4.53 18.65 -41.60
CA GLY A 313 -3.80 19.80 -41.07
C GLY A 313 -2.49 20.12 -41.82
N PRO A 314 -1.97 21.35 -41.70
CA PRO A 314 -0.74 21.80 -42.38
C PRO A 314 0.54 21.24 -41.75
N SER A 315 1.64 21.32 -42.50
CA SER A 315 2.95 20.77 -42.08
C SER A 315 3.73 21.69 -41.14
N TRP A 316 4.59 21.08 -40.30
CA TRP A 316 5.35 21.72 -39.22
C TRP A 316 6.26 22.91 -39.63
N ALA A 317 6.59 23.07 -40.91
CA ALA A 317 7.42 24.19 -41.38
C ALA A 317 6.78 25.57 -41.19
N GLN A 318 5.44 25.67 -41.08
CA GLN A 318 4.72 26.95 -41.05
C GLN A 318 4.44 27.48 -39.62
N VAL A 319 4.68 26.68 -38.58
CA VAL A 319 4.47 27.09 -37.18
C VAL A 319 5.68 27.85 -36.61
N ALA A 320 6.89 27.52 -37.07
CA ALA A 320 8.17 27.95 -36.50
C ALA A 320 8.57 29.43 -36.79
N GLN A 321 7.64 30.29 -37.23
CA GLN A 321 7.96 31.62 -37.76
C GLN A 321 7.04 32.75 -37.27
N LYS A 322 6.30 32.55 -36.17
CA LYS A 322 5.26 33.50 -35.71
C LYS A 322 5.21 33.82 -34.20
N SER A 323 6.33 33.68 -33.49
CA SER A 323 6.47 34.00 -32.06
C SER A 323 7.71 34.86 -31.79
N ALA A 324 7.85 35.97 -32.51
CA ALA A 324 9.02 36.87 -32.42
C ALA A 324 8.63 38.36 -32.56
N GLN A 325 7.50 38.73 -31.93
CA GLN A 325 7.07 40.10 -31.68
C GLN A 325 6.09 40.12 -30.48
N ASP A 326 5.84 41.31 -29.94
CA ASP A 326 4.90 41.62 -28.85
C ASP A 326 5.26 41.07 -27.45
N VAL A 327 6.20 41.76 -26.79
CA VAL A 327 6.31 41.82 -25.32
C VAL A 327 6.32 43.29 -24.90
N TRP A 328 5.38 43.68 -24.03
CA TRP A 328 5.23 45.04 -23.51
C TRP A 328 5.49 45.05 -21.99
N TRP A 329 6.40 45.92 -21.53
CA TRP A 329 6.70 46.11 -20.10
C TRP A 329 5.91 47.30 -19.51
N PRO A 330 5.32 47.16 -18.31
CA PRO A 330 4.97 48.30 -17.47
C PRO A 330 6.24 48.92 -16.85
N SER A 331 6.23 50.23 -16.61
CA SER A 331 7.34 51.00 -16.04
C SER A 331 7.08 51.45 -14.59
N ASP A 332 8.14 51.56 -13.79
CA ASP A 332 8.11 52.05 -12.40
C ASP A 332 7.74 53.54 -12.26
N PRO A 333 7.28 53.96 -11.07
CA PRO A 333 7.30 55.36 -10.62
C PRO A 333 8.42 55.63 -9.59
N GLU A 334 9.41 56.42 -10.02
CA GLU A 334 10.26 57.37 -9.27
C GLU A 334 10.69 57.11 -7.80
N GLY A 335 12.01 57.01 -7.58
CA GLY A 335 12.65 57.07 -6.25
C GLY A 335 14.16 57.27 -6.34
N SER A 336 14.62 58.54 -6.38
CA SER A 336 16.00 58.89 -6.75
C SER A 336 17.02 58.87 -5.60
N TYR A 337 18.14 58.17 -5.77
CA TYR A 337 19.44 58.47 -5.13
C TYR A 337 20.60 58.13 -6.08
N THR A 338 21.70 58.88 -6.01
CA THR A 338 22.82 58.83 -6.98
C THR A 338 23.96 57.90 -6.55
N ALA A 339 24.61 57.24 -7.52
CA ALA A 339 25.64 56.22 -7.29
C ALA A 339 27.06 56.80 -7.09
N GLU A 340 27.25 57.61 -6.06
CA GLU A 340 28.55 58.19 -5.67
C GLU A 340 28.79 58.14 -4.15
N ASP A 341 28.86 56.93 -3.56
CA ASP A 341 29.70 56.66 -2.37
C ASP A 341 29.69 55.16 -1.97
N TRP A 342 30.59 54.36 -2.57
CA TRP A 342 31.41 53.33 -1.88
C TRP A 342 32.34 52.61 -2.88
N GLN A 343 33.65 52.81 -2.76
CA GLN A 343 34.62 51.96 -3.47
C GLN A 343 35.05 50.77 -2.59
N PRO A 344 35.14 49.54 -3.13
CA PRO A 344 35.54 48.37 -2.36
C PRO A 344 37.05 48.38 -2.06
N ALA A 345 37.41 48.07 -0.81
CA ALA A 345 38.80 47.88 -0.40
C ALA A 345 39.43 46.67 -1.13
N ASN A 346 40.71 46.80 -1.49
CA ASN A 346 41.31 45.93 -2.50
C ASN A 346 41.82 44.56 -1.98
N SER A 347 41.49 43.54 -2.77
CA SER A 347 42.30 42.33 -3.05
C SER A 347 42.80 41.43 -1.91
N ALA A 348 42.26 40.22 -1.87
CA ALA A 348 43.02 39.00 -1.54
C ALA A 348 42.62 37.85 -2.48
N LYS A 349 43.33 37.70 -3.62
CA LYS A 349 43.04 36.63 -4.60
C LYS A 349 43.39 35.24 -4.04
N ARG A 350 42.41 34.51 -3.50
CA ARG A 350 42.49 33.05 -3.42
C ARG A 350 41.92 32.43 -4.70
N LYS A 351 42.78 31.79 -5.50
CA LYS A 351 42.32 30.93 -6.60
C LYS A 351 41.61 29.72 -5.99
N ALA A 352 40.29 29.62 -6.16
CA ALA A 352 39.61 28.34 -6.00
C ALA A 352 40.09 27.40 -7.12
N ALA A 353 40.78 26.32 -6.76
CA ALA A 353 41.14 25.28 -7.71
C ALA A 353 39.90 24.40 -7.95
N SER A 354 39.19 24.63 -9.07
CA SER A 354 38.05 23.79 -9.42
C SER A 354 38.53 22.40 -9.83
N GLY A 355 38.21 21.40 -9.02
CA GLY A 355 38.38 19.99 -9.35
C GLY A 355 37.47 19.64 -10.52
N LYS A 356 38.00 19.69 -11.74
CA LYS A 356 37.29 19.19 -12.92
C LYS A 356 37.29 17.67 -12.87
N THR A 357 36.11 17.07 -12.83
CA THR A 357 35.92 15.69 -13.29
C THR A 357 36.33 15.63 -14.78
N ASP A 358 37.41 14.91 -15.11
CA ASP A 358 37.85 14.82 -16.51
C ASP A 358 36.98 13.82 -17.27
N VAL A 359 35.88 14.34 -17.82
CA VAL A 359 35.01 13.64 -18.76
C VAL A 359 35.88 12.98 -19.83
N PRO A 360 35.76 11.68 -20.14
CA PRO A 360 36.59 11.06 -21.17
C PRO A 360 36.45 11.76 -22.53
N PRO A 361 37.51 11.92 -23.34
CA PRO A 361 37.50 12.72 -24.56
C PRO A 361 36.35 12.42 -25.53
N GLU A 362 35.94 11.16 -25.63
CA GLU A 362 34.86 10.68 -26.50
C GLU A 362 33.45 11.11 -26.05
N PHE A 363 33.27 11.54 -24.79
CA PHE A 363 32.01 12.05 -24.24
C PHE A 363 31.97 13.57 -24.05
N LYS A 364 33.06 14.30 -24.31
CA LYS A 364 33.09 15.78 -24.22
C LYS A 364 32.00 16.45 -25.11
N PRO A 365 31.76 16.01 -26.37
CA PRO A 365 30.69 16.60 -27.18
C PRO A 365 29.27 16.35 -26.65
N LEU A 366 29.03 15.22 -25.95
CA LEU A 366 27.74 14.95 -25.30
C LEU A 366 27.49 15.92 -24.15
N VAL A 367 28.51 16.17 -23.32
CA VAL A 367 28.42 17.16 -22.24
C VAL A 367 28.22 18.57 -22.79
N GLU A 368 28.78 18.90 -23.96
CA GLU A 368 28.58 20.18 -24.65
C GLU A 368 27.15 20.31 -25.21
N VAL A 369 26.62 19.30 -25.92
CA VAL A 369 25.24 19.29 -26.44
C VAL A 369 24.20 19.39 -25.31
N LEU A 370 24.42 18.67 -24.20
CA LEU A 370 23.52 18.73 -23.04
C LEU A 370 23.59 20.09 -22.33
N LYS A 371 24.78 20.71 -22.21
CA LYS A 371 24.92 22.07 -21.65
C LYS A 371 24.28 23.13 -22.55
N ALA A 372 24.47 23.04 -23.86
CA ALA A 372 23.82 23.93 -24.83
C ALA A 372 22.29 23.80 -24.79
N SER A 373 21.77 22.57 -24.69
CA SER A 373 20.33 22.31 -24.53
C SER A 373 19.79 22.97 -23.25
N ARG A 374 20.48 22.80 -22.12
CA ARG A 374 20.12 23.42 -20.83
C ARG A 374 20.17 24.96 -20.91
N GLY A 375 21.18 25.52 -21.56
CA GLY A 375 21.30 26.97 -21.78
C GLY A 375 20.18 27.56 -22.66
N ASN A 376 19.64 26.76 -23.58
CA ASN A 376 18.49 27.10 -24.42
C ASN A 376 17.13 26.81 -23.73
N GLY A 377 17.09 26.62 -22.41
CA GLY A 377 15.86 26.37 -21.65
C GLY A 377 15.30 24.95 -21.77
N ILE A 378 16.06 24.00 -22.34
CA ILE A 378 15.65 22.59 -22.51
C ILE A 378 16.48 21.70 -21.56
N PRO A 379 16.07 21.57 -20.28
CA PRO A 379 16.86 20.83 -19.28
C PRO A 379 16.89 19.30 -19.51
N ARG A 380 15.92 18.76 -20.25
CA ARG A 380 15.81 17.34 -20.62
C ARG A 380 15.54 17.22 -22.14
N PRO A 381 16.56 17.37 -23.01
CA PRO A 381 16.39 17.28 -24.45
C PRO A 381 16.04 15.86 -24.91
N LEU A 382 15.19 15.75 -25.94
CA LEU A 382 14.80 14.46 -26.52
C LEU A 382 16.01 13.73 -27.11
N TRP A 383 16.08 12.41 -26.91
CA TRP A 383 17.17 11.56 -27.39
C TRP A 383 17.45 11.71 -28.89
N GLY A 384 16.42 11.83 -29.73
CA GLY A 384 16.57 12.06 -31.17
C GLY A 384 17.22 13.41 -31.51
N VAL A 385 16.99 14.45 -30.69
CA VAL A 385 17.63 15.77 -30.85
C VAL A 385 19.08 15.69 -30.42
N VAL A 386 19.37 15.08 -29.26
CA VAL A 386 20.76 14.88 -28.79
C VAL A 386 21.56 14.08 -29.82
N ALA A 387 21.01 12.98 -30.33
CA ALA A 387 21.62 12.17 -31.38
C ALA A 387 21.91 12.95 -32.67
N PHE A 388 21.02 13.86 -33.06
CA PHE A 388 21.15 14.69 -34.27
C PHE A 388 22.23 15.77 -34.11
N GLU A 389 22.28 16.47 -32.97
CA GLU A 389 23.34 17.45 -32.69
C GLU A 389 24.72 16.79 -32.52
N LEU A 390 24.79 15.58 -31.93
CA LEU A 390 26.04 14.80 -31.89
C LEU A 390 26.57 14.45 -33.29
N ILE A 391 25.69 13.98 -34.20
CA ILE A 391 26.07 13.64 -35.59
C ILE A 391 26.46 14.89 -36.40
N LYS A 392 25.90 16.06 -36.08
CA LYS A 392 26.31 17.35 -36.67
C LYS A 392 27.74 17.74 -36.23
N LEU A 393 28.09 17.55 -34.96
CA LEU A 393 29.43 17.82 -34.44
C LEU A 393 30.46 16.84 -35.01
N ASP A 394 30.16 15.54 -35.02
CA ASP A 394 30.99 14.52 -35.65
C ASP A 394 30.17 13.31 -36.13
N LYS A 395 30.19 13.07 -37.44
CA LYS A 395 29.47 11.96 -38.08
C LYS A 395 29.99 10.57 -37.68
N ARG A 396 31.18 10.47 -37.07
CA ARG A 396 31.79 9.23 -36.58
C ARG A 396 31.89 9.15 -35.05
N ILE A 397 31.15 10.00 -34.33
CA ILE A 397 31.23 10.08 -32.86
C ILE A 397 30.97 8.74 -32.16
N TYR A 398 30.02 7.94 -32.65
CA TYR A 398 29.73 6.62 -32.10
C TYR A 398 30.85 5.62 -32.42
N GLU A 399 31.35 5.60 -33.66
CA GLU A 399 32.47 4.74 -34.09
C GLU A 399 33.73 5.01 -33.24
N LYS A 400 34.02 6.27 -32.94
CA LYS A 400 35.14 6.69 -32.09
C LYS A 400 35.01 6.27 -30.62
N ALA A 401 33.78 6.07 -30.15
CA ALA A 401 33.48 5.50 -28.84
C ALA A 401 33.37 3.95 -28.86
N GLY A 402 33.59 3.31 -30.02
CA GLY A 402 33.55 1.85 -30.18
C GLY A 402 32.15 1.25 -30.43
N VAL A 403 31.14 2.07 -30.75
CA VAL A 403 29.73 1.64 -30.85
C VAL A 403 29.04 2.08 -32.14
N ALA A 404 28.02 1.33 -32.56
CA ALA A 404 27.37 1.53 -33.86
C ALA A 404 26.14 2.45 -33.81
N LYS A 405 25.57 2.71 -32.63
CA LYS A 405 24.28 3.42 -32.47
C LYS A 405 24.28 4.39 -31.29
N PHE A 406 23.52 5.47 -31.41
CA PHE A 406 23.32 6.47 -30.35
C PHE A 406 22.91 5.84 -29.00
N ILE A 407 22.00 4.87 -28.99
CA ILE A 407 21.55 4.23 -27.73
C ILE A 407 22.71 3.57 -27.00
N GLN A 408 23.59 2.87 -27.71
CA GLN A 408 24.79 2.23 -27.13
C GLN A 408 25.76 3.29 -26.59
N TYR A 409 25.96 4.39 -27.33
CA TYR A 409 26.78 5.54 -26.90
C TYR A 409 26.22 6.25 -25.66
N ALA A 410 24.91 6.45 -25.60
CA ALA A 410 24.22 7.01 -24.44
C ALA A 410 24.29 6.08 -23.22
N THR A 411 24.16 4.76 -23.44
CA THR A 411 24.33 3.74 -22.40
C THR A 411 25.75 3.78 -21.84
N MET A 412 26.78 3.78 -22.70
CA MET A 412 28.18 3.94 -22.26
C MET A 412 28.46 5.25 -21.51
N ALA A 413 27.77 6.35 -21.87
CA ALA A 413 27.90 7.62 -21.15
C ALA A 413 27.28 7.56 -19.73
N VAL A 414 26.23 6.75 -19.54
CA VAL A 414 25.63 6.46 -18.23
C VAL A 414 26.51 5.50 -17.44
N GLU A 415 26.98 4.41 -18.05
CA GLU A 415 27.91 3.43 -17.45
C GLU A 415 29.20 4.07 -16.94
N LYS A 416 29.76 5.06 -17.67
CA LYS A 416 30.93 5.83 -17.21
C LYS A 416 30.62 6.91 -16.15
N LYS A 417 29.56 6.71 -15.37
CA LYS A 417 29.17 7.48 -14.16
C LYS A 417 29.09 9.01 -14.36
N ILE A 418 28.41 9.44 -15.43
CA ILE A 418 27.90 10.82 -15.54
C ILE A 418 26.58 11.01 -14.74
N ALA A 419 25.95 9.90 -14.33
CA ALA A 419 25.12 9.85 -13.13
C ALA A 419 25.93 9.22 -11.98
N GLN A 420 25.97 9.90 -10.84
CA GLN A 420 26.21 9.28 -9.52
C GLN A 420 24.84 9.12 -8.85
N ASP A 421 24.76 8.41 -7.72
CA ASP A 421 23.57 8.42 -6.83
C ASP A 421 23.75 9.43 -5.67
N VAL A 422 22.65 10.02 -5.16
CA VAL A 422 22.56 10.52 -3.76
C VAL A 422 22.40 9.31 -2.88
N LEU A 423 23.56 8.73 -2.65
CA LEU A 423 23.81 7.69 -1.68
C LEU A 423 25.09 8.07 -0.96
N LEU A 424 25.13 7.88 0.35
CA LEU A 424 26.35 8.07 1.13
C LEU A 424 27.36 7.00 0.71
N VAL A 425 26.92 5.75 0.65
CA VAL A 425 27.66 4.59 0.14
C VAL A 425 26.71 3.41 -0.18
N THR A 426 27.09 2.54 -1.13
CA THR A 426 26.49 1.20 -1.34
C THR A 426 27.47 0.15 -0.82
N GLU A 427 27.16 -0.60 0.23
CA GLU A 427 27.99 -1.72 0.69
C GLU A 427 27.24 -2.68 1.63
N ARG A 428 27.88 -3.80 2.03
CA ARG A 428 27.33 -4.72 3.02
C ARG A 428 27.59 -4.25 4.46
N PHE A 429 26.99 -3.13 4.83
CA PHE A 429 27.02 -2.59 6.19
C PHE A 429 25.63 -2.58 6.80
N ASP A 430 25.51 -3.16 7.98
CA ASP A 430 24.30 -3.13 8.82
C ASP A 430 24.74 -3.10 10.30
N PRO A 431 24.90 -1.90 10.87
CA PRO A 431 25.40 -1.73 12.23
C PRO A 431 24.34 -1.93 13.31
N LEU A 432 23.07 -2.22 12.96
CA LEU A 432 22.04 -2.62 13.93
C LEU A 432 21.98 -4.14 14.04
N VAL A 433 21.80 -4.85 12.91
CA VAL A 433 21.70 -6.32 12.92
C VAL A 433 23.07 -6.99 13.06
N THR A 434 24.14 -6.37 12.55
CA THR A 434 25.52 -6.92 12.56
C THR A 434 26.59 -5.91 13.03
N PRO A 435 26.47 -5.30 14.23
CA PRO A 435 27.43 -4.33 14.73
C PRO A 435 28.87 -4.88 14.75
N GLY A 436 29.76 -4.18 14.06
CA GLY A 436 31.18 -4.54 13.94
C GLY A 436 31.50 -5.64 12.93
N GLN A 437 30.52 -6.11 12.14
CA GLN A 437 30.67 -7.21 11.18
C GLN A 437 30.10 -6.83 9.82
N VAL A 438 30.69 -7.35 8.73
CA VAL A 438 30.15 -7.14 7.38
C VAL A 438 28.80 -7.85 7.26
N SER A 439 27.76 -7.11 6.87
CA SER A 439 26.36 -7.55 6.79
C SER A 439 26.18 -8.73 5.83
N PRO A 440 25.18 -9.60 6.02
CA PRO A 440 24.90 -10.68 5.07
C PRO A 440 24.48 -10.21 3.67
N HIS A 441 23.86 -9.03 3.52
CA HIS A 441 23.38 -8.51 2.23
C HIS A 441 23.71 -7.03 2.01
N VAL A 442 23.44 -6.53 0.81
CA VAL A 442 23.85 -5.18 0.37
C VAL A 442 22.82 -4.13 0.77
N HIS A 443 23.28 -3.14 1.51
CA HIS A 443 22.50 -1.98 1.89
C HIS A 443 22.87 -0.77 1.05
N GLN A 444 21.87 0.07 0.81
CA GLN A 444 22.05 1.43 0.32
C GLN A 444 21.87 2.38 1.50
N ILE A 445 22.86 3.26 1.74
CA ILE A 445 22.88 4.11 2.94
C ILE A 445 22.80 5.59 2.56
N VAL A 446 21.92 6.34 3.23
CA VAL A 446 21.87 7.81 3.16
C VAL A 446 22.00 8.42 4.57
N GLY A 447 22.30 9.71 4.63
CA GLY A 447 22.37 10.48 5.88
C GLY A 447 23.72 11.13 6.16
N GLY A 448 24.05 11.29 7.45
CA GLY A 448 25.30 11.88 7.92
C GLY A 448 26.54 11.02 7.64
N ASN A 449 27.66 11.64 7.29
CA ASN A 449 28.93 10.92 7.00
C ASN A 449 29.69 10.41 8.24
N ALA A 450 29.05 10.38 9.42
CA ALA A 450 29.56 9.69 10.60
C ALA A 450 29.26 8.16 10.60
N PHE A 451 28.55 7.67 9.57
CA PHE A 451 28.20 6.26 9.42
C PHE A 451 29.43 5.33 9.44
N ASN A 452 29.34 4.24 10.19
CA ASN A 452 30.44 3.31 10.47
C ASN A 452 29.90 1.92 10.83
N LEU A 453 30.75 0.88 10.80
CA LEU A 453 30.36 -0.52 10.98
C LEU A 453 29.78 -0.86 12.36
N THR A 454 30.03 -0.04 13.39
CA THR A 454 29.64 -0.33 14.78
C THR A 454 28.50 0.55 15.31
N MET A 455 28.35 1.77 14.81
CA MET A 455 27.45 2.83 15.32
C MET A 455 27.22 2.78 16.83
N ASP A 456 28.27 3.00 17.63
CA ASP A 456 28.17 2.96 19.11
C ASP A 456 27.20 4.06 19.62
N PRO A 457 26.18 3.73 20.46
CA PRO A 457 25.16 4.69 20.90
C PRO A 457 25.69 5.82 21.79
N SER A 458 26.89 5.70 22.35
CA SER A 458 27.53 6.79 23.10
C SER A 458 28.05 7.91 22.18
N ILE A 459 28.40 7.58 20.93
CA ILE A 459 28.99 8.52 19.96
C ILE A 459 27.98 9.61 19.59
N ASP A 460 28.46 10.84 19.52
CA ASP A 460 27.66 12.00 19.16
C ASP A 460 27.62 12.23 17.65
N LEU A 461 26.93 11.33 16.95
CA LEU A 461 26.86 11.30 15.48
C LEU A 461 26.49 12.65 14.82
N PRO A 462 25.57 13.48 15.35
CA PRO A 462 25.28 14.79 14.77
C PRO A 462 26.49 15.73 14.75
N ASN A 463 27.24 15.76 15.85
CA ASN A 463 28.43 16.60 16.00
C ASN A 463 29.69 15.98 15.37
N LEU A 464 29.67 14.69 15.04
CA LEU A 464 30.75 13.99 14.32
C LEU A 464 30.61 14.10 12.78
N ALA A 465 29.39 14.18 12.26
CA ALA A 465 29.13 14.24 10.83
C ALA A 465 29.42 15.64 10.24
N THR A 466 30.42 15.75 9.37
CA THR A 466 30.78 17.00 8.68
C THR A 466 29.86 17.33 7.51
N CYS A 467 29.11 16.36 6.98
CA CYS A 467 28.10 16.55 5.94
C CYS A 467 26.94 15.56 6.10
N THR A 468 25.87 15.78 5.34
CA THR A 468 24.75 14.85 5.18
C THR A 468 24.31 14.80 3.72
N THR A 469 23.71 13.69 3.29
CA THR A 469 22.98 13.62 2.02
C THR A 469 21.52 14.07 2.14
N CYS A 470 21.04 14.40 3.34
CA CYS A 470 19.68 14.89 3.58
C CYS A 470 19.54 16.38 3.26
N ARG A 471 18.31 16.81 2.91
CA ARG A 471 18.06 18.18 2.46
C ARG A 471 18.21 19.23 3.57
N PHE A 472 17.88 18.88 4.80
CA PHE A 472 18.13 19.73 5.96
C PHE A 472 19.52 19.45 6.50
N LYS A 473 20.30 20.52 6.71
CA LYS A 473 21.68 20.44 7.22
C LYS A 473 21.73 19.77 8.58
N GLU A 474 20.76 20.06 9.44
CA GLU A 474 20.66 19.60 10.82
C GLU A 474 20.34 18.10 10.93
N ASP A 475 19.92 17.44 9.83
CA ASP A 475 19.68 16.00 9.80
C ASP A 475 20.95 15.22 9.43
N LYS A 476 21.65 14.71 10.45
CA LYS A 476 22.76 13.75 10.30
C LYS A 476 22.35 12.31 10.63
N SER A 477 21.05 12.03 10.77
CA SER A 477 20.54 10.67 10.97
C SER A 477 21.01 9.75 9.86
N ASN A 478 21.08 8.45 10.10
CA ASN A 478 21.38 7.46 9.07
C ASN A 478 20.18 6.57 8.79
N TYR A 479 20.02 6.26 7.51
CA TYR A 479 18.87 5.54 6.97
C TYR A 479 19.39 4.54 5.94
N TRP A 480 18.95 3.29 6.00
CA TRP A 480 19.33 2.29 5.00
C TRP A 480 18.24 1.28 4.70
N THR A 481 18.34 0.65 3.53
CA THR A 481 17.47 -0.46 3.10
C THR A 481 18.26 -1.43 2.24
N ALA A 482 17.72 -2.64 2.05
CA ALA A 482 18.21 -3.56 1.03
C ALA A 482 18.19 -2.92 -0.38
N VAL A 483 19.19 -3.27 -1.20
CA VAL A 483 19.31 -2.84 -2.61
C VAL A 483 18.49 -3.72 -3.56
N MET A 484 17.89 -3.13 -4.60
CA MET A 484 17.25 -3.85 -5.71
C MET A 484 18.25 -4.17 -6.84
N TYR A 485 18.18 -5.40 -7.36
CA TYR A 485 18.93 -5.90 -8.51
C TYR A 485 17.99 -6.40 -9.61
N PHE A 486 18.39 -6.24 -10.87
CA PHE A 486 17.80 -6.88 -12.04
C PHE A 486 18.53 -8.20 -12.33
N LYS A 487 17.80 -9.32 -12.36
CA LYS A 487 18.25 -10.65 -12.79
C LYS A 487 18.01 -10.81 -14.30
N HIS A 488 19.09 -10.83 -15.07
CA HIS A 488 19.02 -11.06 -16.52
C HIS A 488 18.82 -12.55 -16.85
N GLU A 489 18.29 -12.88 -18.04
CA GLU A 489 17.98 -14.27 -18.46
C GLU A 489 19.20 -15.22 -18.45
N ASN A 490 20.43 -14.70 -18.45
CA ASN A 490 21.67 -15.48 -18.32
C ASN A 490 22.07 -15.81 -16.85
N GLY A 491 21.27 -15.39 -15.87
CA GLY A 491 21.54 -15.59 -14.43
C GLY A 491 22.44 -14.54 -13.78
N SER A 492 22.89 -13.51 -14.50
CA SER A 492 23.68 -12.40 -13.94
C SER A 492 22.81 -11.27 -13.38
N PHE A 493 23.35 -10.50 -12.44
CA PHE A 493 22.64 -9.47 -11.68
C PHE A 493 23.24 -8.08 -11.90
N MET A 494 22.41 -7.06 -12.12
CA MET A 494 22.84 -5.65 -12.18
C MET A 494 22.10 -4.83 -11.12
N ARG A 495 22.80 -3.99 -10.35
CA ARG A 495 22.14 -3.07 -9.41
C ARG A 495 21.19 -2.15 -10.19
N VAL A 496 19.95 -2.03 -9.75
CA VAL A 496 19.00 -1.07 -10.33
C VAL A 496 19.44 0.36 -9.91
N PRO A 497 19.68 1.28 -10.86
CA PRO A 497 19.98 2.67 -10.55
C PRO A 497 18.79 3.36 -9.87
N GLN A 498 19.02 4.53 -9.28
CA GLN A 498 17.93 5.36 -8.74
C GLN A 498 17.81 6.69 -9.47
N ILE A 499 16.64 7.32 -9.36
CA ILE A 499 16.37 8.67 -9.90
C ILE A 499 15.61 9.50 -8.87
N PRO A 500 15.77 10.84 -8.86
CA PRO A 500 15.08 11.72 -7.92
C PRO A 500 13.57 11.54 -7.91
N ASN A 501 12.99 11.49 -6.71
CA ASN A 501 11.55 11.50 -6.53
C ASN A 501 10.96 12.88 -6.92
N HIS A 502 9.65 12.94 -7.18
CA HIS A 502 9.01 14.17 -7.66
C HIS A 502 9.20 15.34 -6.69
N PHE A 503 9.42 16.54 -7.24
CA PHE A 503 9.62 17.80 -6.51
C PHE A 503 10.81 17.86 -5.54
N THR A 504 11.64 16.81 -5.41
CA THR A 504 12.81 16.78 -4.49
C THR A 504 14.04 17.57 -4.95
N GLY A 505 14.03 18.12 -6.18
CA GLY A 505 15.13 18.87 -6.79
C GLY A 505 15.83 18.08 -7.90
N SER A 506 17.15 18.22 -8.00
CA SER A 506 18.04 17.29 -8.73
C SER A 506 19.15 16.75 -7.80
N PRO A 507 18.78 16.05 -6.70
CA PRO A 507 19.73 15.14 -6.07
C PRO A 507 20.22 14.13 -7.12
N ASN A 508 21.37 13.52 -6.89
CA ASN A 508 21.90 12.50 -7.79
C ASN A 508 21.13 11.15 -7.67
N GLY A 509 20.29 10.93 -6.64
CA GLY A 509 19.68 9.62 -6.31
C GLY A 509 18.21 9.72 -5.91
N GLY A 510 17.63 8.58 -5.48
CA GLY A 510 16.17 8.42 -5.43
C GLY A 510 15.54 8.07 -4.09
N MET A 511 16.31 8.00 -3.00
CA MET A 511 15.75 7.85 -1.65
C MET A 511 15.35 9.20 -1.05
N THR A 512 14.07 9.32 -0.67
CA THR A 512 13.49 10.48 0.02
C THR A 512 13.02 10.04 1.40
N VAL A 513 13.37 10.81 2.44
CA VAL A 513 12.95 10.57 3.82
C VAL A 513 11.96 11.65 4.25
N TYR A 514 10.85 11.25 4.85
CA TYR A 514 9.85 12.12 5.44
C TYR A 514 9.73 11.86 6.94
N TYR A 515 9.46 12.94 7.70
CA TYR A 515 9.06 12.90 9.11
C TYR A 515 7.62 13.39 9.18
N ILE A 516 6.66 12.47 9.12
CA ILE A 516 5.24 12.79 8.95
C ILE A 516 4.60 13.01 10.33
N GLN A 517 3.89 14.13 10.47
CA GLN A 517 3.04 14.44 11.62
C GLN A 517 1.66 13.76 11.47
N PRO A 518 0.95 13.43 12.56
CA PRO A 518 -0.43 12.96 12.48
C PRO A 518 -1.35 14.05 11.87
N PRO A 519 -2.45 13.67 11.19
CA PRO A 519 -3.37 14.61 10.53
C PRO A 519 -4.22 15.46 11.49
N VAL A 520 -4.15 15.17 12.79
CA VAL A 520 -4.74 15.94 13.89
C VAL A 520 -3.59 16.51 14.71
N TYR A 521 -3.77 17.72 15.26
CA TYR A 521 -2.83 18.38 16.17
C TYR A 521 -2.72 17.66 17.53
N GLU A 522 -2.21 16.43 17.52
CA GLU A 522 -1.69 15.69 18.66
C GLU A 522 -0.23 16.11 18.90
N LYS A 523 0.22 16.13 20.16
CA LYS A 523 1.61 16.47 20.47
C LYS A 523 2.56 15.38 19.97
N VAL A 524 3.35 15.69 18.95
CA VAL A 524 4.46 14.86 18.49
C VAL A 524 5.69 15.08 19.39
N THR A 525 6.30 14.00 19.85
CA THR A 525 7.59 14.03 20.57
C THR A 525 8.69 13.58 19.62
N ALA A 526 9.68 14.42 19.37
CA ALA A 526 10.81 14.07 18.53
C ALA A 526 11.65 12.93 19.14
N PHE A 527 12.30 12.15 18.28
CA PHE A 527 13.33 11.19 18.67
C PHE A 527 14.50 11.90 19.38
N THR A 528 15.29 11.16 20.15
CA THR A 528 16.43 11.71 20.91
C THR A 528 17.71 10.89 20.70
N LYS A 529 18.87 11.43 21.10
CA LYS A 529 20.18 10.81 20.85
C LYS A 529 20.21 9.34 21.29
N GLY A 530 20.62 8.46 20.36
CA GLY A 530 20.73 7.03 20.58
C GLY A 530 19.53 6.24 20.09
N PHE A 531 18.43 6.90 19.71
CA PHE A 531 17.21 6.25 19.22
C PHE A 531 17.43 5.50 17.89
N ARG A 532 16.88 4.29 17.80
CA ARG A 532 17.06 3.35 16.66
C ARG A 532 15.77 2.58 16.41
N MET A 533 15.45 2.23 15.16
CA MET A 533 14.39 1.26 14.88
C MET A 533 14.53 0.60 13.51
N ILE A 534 13.96 -0.59 13.37
CA ILE A 534 13.87 -1.34 12.10
C ILE A 534 12.40 -1.64 11.78
N THR A 535 11.99 -1.45 10.54
CA THR A 535 10.68 -1.87 10.02
C THR A 535 10.86 -2.97 8.96
N GLY A 536 9.94 -3.95 8.91
CA GLY A 536 10.05 -5.12 8.02
C GLY A 536 10.96 -6.25 8.50
N GLU A 537 11.04 -7.35 7.73
CA GLU A 537 11.68 -8.61 8.13
C GLU A 537 12.37 -9.30 6.91
N PRO A 538 13.72 -9.28 6.80
CA PRO A 538 14.44 -9.75 5.60
C PRO A 538 14.22 -11.21 5.19
N MET A 539 13.73 -12.05 6.11
CA MET A 539 13.56 -13.49 5.90
C MET A 539 12.16 -13.87 5.40
N ILE A 540 11.21 -12.92 5.26
CA ILE A 540 9.86 -13.21 4.76
C ILE A 540 9.88 -13.47 3.23
N ARG A 541 9.07 -14.42 2.77
CA ARG A 541 8.81 -14.73 1.34
C ARG A 541 7.32 -15.03 1.05
N SER A 542 6.42 -14.66 1.97
CA SER A 542 4.98 -14.89 1.87
C SER A 542 4.23 -13.87 2.74
N GLU A 543 2.98 -13.52 2.40
CA GLU A 543 2.20 -12.58 3.21
C GLU A 543 1.99 -13.12 4.64
N LYS A 544 2.57 -12.41 5.63
CA LYS A 544 2.60 -12.80 7.05
C LYS A 544 1.44 -12.21 7.87
N TYR A 545 0.90 -11.09 7.41
CA TYR A 545 -0.11 -10.29 8.10
C TYR A 545 -1.35 -10.14 7.21
N GLY A 546 -2.49 -9.72 7.77
CA GLY A 546 -3.74 -9.60 7.01
C GLY A 546 -3.68 -8.50 5.93
N TYR A 547 -4.56 -8.58 4.92
CA TYR A 547 -4.58 -7.59 3.83
C TYR A 547 -4.76 -6.14 4.34
N TYR A 548 -5.59 -5.91 5.36
CA TYR A 548 -5.78 -4.57 5.97
C TYR A 548 -4.84 -4.29 7.16
N ASP A 549 -3.89 -5.19 7.46
CA ASP A 549 -2.95 -4.98 8.56
C ASP A 549 -1.95 -3.88 8.21
N ILE A 550 -1.75 -2.94 9.13
CA ILE A 550 -0.83 -1.81 8.94
C ILE A 550 0.62 -2.25 8.69
N ARG A 551 1.01 -3.44 9.17
CA ARG A 551 2.34 -4.03 8.90
C ARG A 551 2.50 -4.51 7.46
N SER A 552 1.40 -4.89 6.79
CA SER A 552 1.39 -5.19 5.36
C SER A 552 1.47 -3.89 4.55
N TRP A 553 0.62 -2.90 4.88
CA TRP A 553 0.57 -1.62 4.15
C TRP A 553 1.86 -0.78 4.32
N ALA A 554 2.60 -1.00 5.41
CA ALA A 554 3.86 -0.31 5.68
C ALA A 554 4.98 -0.63 4.67
N LEU A 555 4.88 -1.74 3.92
CA LEU A 555 5.95 -2.27 3.08
C LEU A 555 5.39 -2.63 1.71
N THR A 556 5.45 -1.68 0.76
CA THR A 556 4.79 -1.82 -0.55
C THR A 556 5.63 -1.28 -1.69
N PHE A 557 5.32 -1.73 -2.91
CA PHE A 557 5.90 -1.25 -4.16
C PHE A 557 4.82 -0.63 -5.04
N ARG A 558 5.09 0.57 -5.56
CA ARG A 558 4.27 1.25 -6.58
C ARG A 558 4.85 1.00 -7.96
N CYS A 559 4.02 0.53 -8.88
CA CYS A 559 4.37 0.31 -10.28
C CYS A 559 3.84 1.47 -11.14
N TRP A 560 4.71 2.41 -11.48
CA TRP A 560 4.30 3.58 -12.26
C TRP A 560 4.14 3.28 -13.75
N ASP A 561 3.07 3.82 -14.34
CA ASP A 561 2.79 3.75 -15.77
C ASP A 561 3.50 4.87 -16.54
N THR A 562 3.66 6.06 -15.95
CA THR A 562 4.69 7.03 -16.37
C THR A 562 5.32 7.70 -15.14
N PHE A 563 6.52 8.28 -15.32
CA PHE A 563 7.18 9.08 -14.29
C PHE A 563 6.57 10.51 -14.17
N GLY A 564 5.35 10.73 -14.64
CA GLY A 564 4.66 12.01 -14.50
C GLY A 564 4.16 12.22 -13.06
N PRO A 565 4.40 13.39 -12.41
CA PRO A 565 3.91 13.63 -11.05
C PRO A 565 2.38 13.64 -10.96
N TYR A 566 1.70 13.96 -12.07
CA TYR A 566 0.23 13.96 -12.20
C TYR A 566 -0.31 12.73 -12.94
N ASP A 567 0.50 11.69 -13.11
CA ASP A 567 0.06 10.42 -13.72
C ASP A 567 -0.96 9.71 -12.79
N PRO A 568 -2.02 9.06 -13.32
CA PRO A 568 -2.98 8.32 -12.49
C PRO A 568 -2.34 7.24 -11.60
N SER A 569 -1.19 6.68 -11.98
CA SER A 569 -0.42 5.74 -11.15
C SER A 569 0.36 6.41 -10.01
N ASN A 570 0.35 7.74 -9.91
CA ASN A 570 1.02 8.50 -8.86
C ASN A 570 0.07 9.26 -7.91
N LEU A 571 -1.16 9.57 -8.36
CA LEU A 571 -2.15 10.32 -7.57
C LEU A 571 -2.64 9.62 -6.28
N PRO A 572 -2.79 8.28 -6.19
CA PRO A 572 -3.27 7.62 -4.97
C PRO A 572 -2.26 7.68 -3.82
N PHE A 573 -2.74 7.67 -2.57
CA PHE A 573 -1.88 7.49 -1.40
C PHE A 573 -1.17 6.12 -1.41
N ALA A 574 -0.06 6.00 -0.69
CA ALA A 574 0.73 4.76 -0.66
C ALA A 574 -0.01 3.62 0.06
N GLY A 575 -0.15 2.48 -0.62
CA GLY A 575 -0.76 1.27 -0.09
C GLY A 575 -1.55 0.44 -1.12
N PRO A 576 -1.66 -0.89 -0.94
CA PRO A 576 -2.25 -1.87 -1.88
C PRO A 576 -3.74 -1.69 -2.17
N GLY A 577 -4.43 -0.76 -1.49
CA GLY A 577 -5.80 -0.35 -1.86
C GLY A 577 -5.84 0.51 -3.13
N SER A 578 -4.68 0.99 -3.58
CA SER A 578 -4.47 1.58 -4.89
C SER A 578 -4.18 0.48 -5.93
N PRO A 579 -4.81 0.49 -7.13
CA PRO A 579 -4.62 -0.55 -8.16
C PRO A 579 -3.22 -0.57 -8.81
N VAL A 580 -2.30 0.30 -8.36
CA VAL A 580 -0.92 0.40 -8.84
C VAL A 580 0.13 0.07 -7.76
N ASP A 581 -0.31 -0.25 -6.54
CA ASP A 581 0.56 -0.62 -5.41
C ASP A 581 0.37 -2.10 -5.06
N SER A 582 1.45 -2.78 -4.68
CA SER A 582 1.46 -4.20 -4.28
C SER A 582 2.37 -4.45 -3.07
N PHE A 583 2.09 -5.48 -2.28
CA PHE A 583 3.00 -5.93 -1.22
C PHE A 583 4.27 -6.56 -1.82
N ALA A 584 4.08 -7.49 -2.75
CA ALA A 584 5.14 -8.12 -3.51
C ALA A 584 5.68 -7.20 -4.62
N LEU A 585 6.83 -7.55 -5.19
CA LEU A 585 7.38 -6.90 -6.37
C LEU A 585 6.40 -7.00 -7.55
N PRO A 586 6.10 -5.89 -8.27
CA PRO A 586 5.11 -5.86 -9.35
C PRO A 586 5.30 -6.93 -10.43
N ASN A 587 4.29 -7.73 -10.74
CA ASN A 587 4.36 -8.79 -11.76
C ASN A 587 4.33 -8.29 -13.22
N ARG A 588 4.62 -7.00 -13.45
CA ARG A 588 4.59 -6.34 -14.76
C ARG A 588 5.71 -5.30 -14.90
N ALA A 589 6.08 -5.00 -16.13
CA ALA A 589 6.97 -3.89 -16.44
C ALA A 589 6.32 -2.55 -16.03
N CYS A 590 7.06 -1.73 -15.27
CA CYS A 590 6.63 -0.41 -14.82
C CYS A 590 7.35 0.66 -15.65
N ASN A 591 6.62 1.38 -16.49
CA ASN A 591 7.21 2.30 -17.48
C ASN A 591 7.66 3.64 -16.87
N GLY A 592 7.15 4.01 -15.69
CA GLY A 592 7.66 5.12 -14.89
C GLY A 592 8.79 4.76 -13.92
N GLY A 593 9.10 3.48 -13.73
CA GLY A 593 9.95 2.98 -12.65
C GLY A 593 9.15 2.25 -11.56
N ILE A 594 9.83 1.71 -10.55
CA ILE A 594 9.22 1.17 -9.33
C ILE A 594 9.58 2.08 -8.16
N ARG A 595 8.61 2.44 -7.31
CA ARG A 595 8.87 3.14 -6.05
C ARG A 595 8.60 2.22 -4.86
N SER A 596 9.59 2.00 -4.01
CA SER A 596 9.37 1.40 -2.70
C SER A 596 8.77 2.43 -1.73
N ASN A 597 7.78 1.99 -0.96
CA ASN A 597 7.19 2.71 0.16
C ASN A 597 7.54 1.94 1.45
N ILE A 598 8.21 2.58 2.41
CA ILE A 598 8.62 1.95 3.68
C ILE A 598 8.24 2.85 4.85
N PHE A 599 7.18 2.48 5.57
CA PHE A 599 6.71 3.19 6.76
C PHE A 599 7.25 2.54 8.03
N PHE A 600 7.66 3.38 8.98
CA PHE A 600 8.06 2.96 10.31
C PHE A 600 6.89 3.06 11.31
N PRO A 601 6.94 2.32 12.43
CA PRO A 601 5.99 2.51 13.51
C PRO A 601 6.16 3.91 14.13
N SER A 602 5.06 4.53 14.58
CA SER A 602 5.01 5.94 15.03
C SER A 602 4.49 6.13 16.46
N CYS A 603 4.49 5.04 17.24
CA CYS A 603 4.09 5.00 18.64
C CYS A 603 5.20 4.38 19.48
N TRP A 604 5.67 5.09 20.49
CA TRP A 604 6.84 4.74 21.32
C TRP A 604 6.44 4.41 22.76
N ASP A 605 7.15 3.47 23.40
CA ASP A 605 6.91 3.06 24.80
C ASP A 605 7.23 4.15 25.84
N GLY A 606 7.86 5.25 25.43
CA GLY A 606 8.21 6.39 26.26
C GLY A 606 9.39 6.17 27.20
N LYS A 607 10.18 5.09 27.01
CA LYS A 607 11.23 4.63 27.94
C LYS A 607 12.50 4.17 27.23
N ASN A 608 12.36 3.27 26.27
CA ASN A 608 13.49 2.58 25.66
C ASN A 608 13.83 3.24 24.33
N LEU A 609 15.02 3.83 24.22
CA LEU A 609 15.51 4.42 22.95
C LEU A 609 15.85 3.36 21.90
N ASP A 610 16.07 2.13 22.36
CA ASP A 610 16.32 0.96 21.53
C ASP A 610 15.88 -0.30 22.29
N SER A 611 15.62 -1.39 21.57
CA SER A 611 15.32 -2.71 22.12
C SER A 611 16.22 -3.78 21.49
N PRO A 612 16.42 -4.96 22.11
CA PRO A 612 17.33 -5.99 21.58
C PRO A 612 16.97 -6.56 20.19
N ASP A 613 15.80 -6.22 19.67
CA ASP A 613 15.28 -6.56 18.34
C ASP A 613 15.08 -5.32 17.43
N HIS A 614 15.47 -4.13 17.90
CA HIS A 614 15.26 -2.81 17.30
C HIS A 614 13.79 -2.51 16.92
N LYS A 615 12.84 -3.18 17.58
CA LYS A 615 11.40 -3.20 17.20
C LYS A 615 10.46 -3.11 18.39
N SER A 616 10.62 -3.94 19.42
CA SER A 616 9.66 -4.10 20.53
C SER A 616 9.44 -2.89 21.45
N HIS A 617 10.24 -1.81 21.31
CA HIS A 617 9.99 -0.51 21.95
C HIS A 617 9.10 0.44 21.10
N MET A 618 8.72 -0.01 19.89
CA MET A 618 7.92 0.72 18.92
C MET A 618 6.69 -0.09 18.47
N ALA A 619 5.59 0.60 18.23
CA ALA A 619 4.37 0.02 17.67
C ALA A 619 3.79 0.89 16.54
N PHE A 620 3.05 0.23 15.64
CA PHE A 620 2.16 0.92 14.72
C PHE A 620 0.90 1.36 15.47
N MET A 621 0.19 2.33 14.90
CA MET A 621 -1.10 2.79 15.42
C MET A 621 -2.16 1.68 15.40
N GLU A 622 -3.17 1.80 16.25
CA GLU A 622 -4.26 0.82 16.34
C GLU A 622 -5.21 0.86 15.13
N GLY A 623 -5.71 -0.32 14.74
CA GLY A 623 -6.80 -0.50 13.77
C GLY A 623 -6.36 -0.72 12.32
N ASP A 624 -7.20 -1.45 11.59
CA ASP A 624 -7.02 -1.85 10.19
C ASP A 624 -6.96 -0.64 9.23
N VAL A 625 -6.09 -0.72 8.21
CA VAL A 625 -5.85 0.35 7.24
C VAL A 625 -7.02 0.49 6.24
N GLY A 626 -7.41 1.74 5.98
CA GLY A 626 -8.48 2.09 5.05
C GLY A 626 -7.96 2.56 3.69
N PRO A 627 -8.85 2.95 2.75
CA PRO A 627 -8.47 3.45 1.43
C PRO A 627 -7.73 4.81 1.47
N ASP A 628 -7.74 5.48 2.61
CA ASP A 628 -6.91 6.64 2.98
C ASP A 628 -5.42 6.29 3.19
N GLY A 629 -5.10 5.00 3.35
CA GLY A 629 -3.74 4.50 3.57
C GLY A 629 -3.20 4.78 4.96
N ILE A 630 -1.86 4.83 5.06
CA ILE A 630 -1.16 5.09 6.32
C ILE A 630 -0.95 6.60 6.55
N PHE A 631 -0.71 7.37 5.48
CA PHE A 631 -0.19 8.74 5.56
C PHE A 631 -1.10 9.71 6.34
N PHE A 632 -2.42 9.65 6.11
CA PHE A 632 -3.41 10.53 6.75
C PHE A 632 -4.27 9.78 7.80
N ARG A 633 -3.71 8.72 8.40
CA ARG A 633 -4.39 7.89 9.38
C ARG A 633 -4.55 8.60 10.72
N ASN A 634 -5.79 8.92 11.08
CA ASN A 634 -6.16 9.39 12.41
C ASN A 634 -6.46 8.21 13.36
N SER A 635 -5.43 7.43 13.71
CA SER A 635 -5.52 6.33 14.69
C SER A 635 -4.72 6.63 15.97
N THR A 636 -5.22 6.16 17.11
CA THR A 636 -4.53 6.23 18.41
C THR A 636 -3.31 5.31 18.47
N CYS A 637 -2.35 5.67 19.31
CA CYS A 637 -1.27 4.78 19.69
C CYS A 637 -1.73 3.75 20.73
N PRO A 638 -1.19 2.50 20.72
CA PRO A 638 -1.53 1.49 21.71
C PRO A 638 -1.18 1.93 23.14
N SER A 639 -1.94 1.47 24.13
CA SER A 639 -1.67 1.77 25.55
C SER A 639 -0.30 1.31 26.08
N THR A 640 0.35 0.36 25.39
CA THR A 640 1.73 -0.06 25.66
C THR A 640 2.79 0.88 25.07
N HIS A 641 2.41 1.68 24.07
CA HIS A 641 3.27 2.58 23.30
C HIS A 641 2.68 4.00 23.23
N PRO A 642 2.43 4.65 24.38
CA PRO A 642 1.54 5.82 24.45
C PRO A 642 2.14 7.13 23.92
N VAL A 643 3.43 7.17 23.53
CA VAL A 643 4.08 8.41 23.09
C VAL A 643 4.07 8.49 21.57
N ARG A 644 3.35 9.48 21.04
CA ARG A 644 3.38 9.84 19.61
C ARG A 644 4.77 10.37 19.24
N VAL A 645 5.37 9.78 18.20
CA VAL A 645 6.61 10.25 17.56
C VAL A 645 6.37 10.49 16.06
N PRO A 646 7.26 11.20 15.32
CA PRO A 646 7.09 11.38 13.89
C PRO A 646 7.06 10.03 13.17
N MET A 647 6.16 9.86 12.21
CA MET A 647 6.18 8.69 11.35
C MET A 647 7.29 8.86 10.31
N VAL A 648 8.39 8.14 10.50
CA VAL A 648 9.45 8.05 9.49
C VAL A 648 8.94 7.26 8.29
N PHE A 649 9.13 7.79 7.09
CA PHE A 649 8.70 7.18 5.84
C PHE A 649 9.78 7.33 4.77
N TYR A 650 10.13 6.24 4.08
CA TYR A 650 11.03 6.27 2.93
C TYR A 650 10.26 6.04 1.63
N GLU A 651 10.47 6.92 0.65
CA GLU A 651 10.17 6.67 -0.75
C GLU A 651 11.47 6.47 -1.52
N ILE A 652 11.67 5.30 -2.13
CA ILE A 652 12.87 5.01 -2.94
C ILE A 652 12.46 4.71 -4.37
N VAL A 653 12.89 5.54 -5.31
CA VAL A 653 12.61 5.35 -6.73
C VAL A 653 13.73 4.57 -7.42
N TRP A 654 13.38 3.37 -7.87
CA TRP A 654 14.22 2.46 -8.65
C TRP A 654 13.97 2.68 -10.14
N ASP A 655 15.04 2.96 -10.90
CA ASP A 655 14.96 3.20 -12.35
C ASP A 655 14.86 1.90 -13.15
N THR A 656 13.76 1.17 -12.95
CA THR A 656 13.52 -0.12 -13.59
C THR A 656 13.21 -0.01 -15.09
N LYS A 657 12.79 1.16 -15.58
CA LYS A 657 12.35 1.35 -16.98
C LYS A 657 13.42 0.97 -18.02
N ILE A 658 14.70 1.08 -17.66
CA ILE A 658 15.82 0.72 -18.54
C ILE A 658 15.86 -0.80 -18.83
N PHE A 659 15.31 -1.63 -17.94
CA PHE A 659 15.26 -3.08 -18.06
C PHE A 659 13.98 -3.61 -18.71
N ASN A 660 12.95 -2.77 -18.95
CA ASN A 660 11.65 -3.20 -19.50
C ASN A 660 11.77 -3.90 -20.88
N HIS A 661 12.84 -3.60 -21.64
CA HIS A 661 13.13 -4.24 -22.93
C HIS A 661 13.84 -5.61 -22.83
N MET A 662 14.17 -6.03 -21.61
CA MET A 662 14.81 -7.31 -21.26
C MET A 662 13.94 -8.12 -20.28
N TRP A 663 12.62 -7.90 -20.28
CA TRP A 663 11.69 -8.68 -19.47
C TRP A 663 11.73 -10.17 -19.88
N PRO A 664 11.77 -11.13 -18.93
CA PRO A 664 11.83 -12.56 -19.21
C PRO A 664 10.71 -13.07 -20.12
N LYS A 665 11.06 -13.96 -21.07
CA LYS A 665 10.09 -14.52 -22.03
C LYS A 665 9.04 -15.45 -21.43
N ASP A 666 9.27 -15.94 -20.21
CA ASP A 666 8.29 -16.73 -19.45
C ASP A 666 7.30 -15.84 -18.66
N GLY A 667 7.47 -14.51 -18.69
CA GLY A 667 6.65 -13.54 -17.98
C GLY A 667 7.05 -13.31 -16.52
N SER A 668 8.08 -13.98 -16.00
CA SER A 668 8.55 -13.80 -14.62
C SER A 668 9.03 -12.36 -14.35
N GLN A 669 8.90 -11.93 -13.09
CA GLN A 669 9.42 -10.65 -12.59
C GLN A 669 10.96 -10.76 -12.42
N PRO A 670 11.79 -9.99 -13.16
CA PRO A 670 13.23 -10.08 -13.07
C PRO A 670 13.87 -9.30 -11.89
N PHE A 671 13.13 -8.50 -11.13
CA PHE A 671 13.70 -7.76 -9.99
C PHE A 671 13.78 -8.62 -8.72
N VAL A 672 14.84 -8.39 -7.94
CA VAL A 672 15.18 -9.12 -6.70
C VAL A 672 15.78 -8.14 -5.69
N LEU A 673 15.43 -8.25 -4.41
CA LEU A 673 16.15 -7.56 -3.34
C LEU A 673 17.40 -8.34 -2.90
N SER A 674 18.45 -7.60 -2.54
CA SER A 674 19.82 -8.08 -2.30
C SER A 674 20.01 -9.25 -1.32
N MET A 675 19.07 -9.50 -0.40
CA MET A 675 19.07 -10.68 0.50
C MET A 675 18.52 -11.96 -0.18
N GLY A 676 18.52 -12.00 -1.51
CA GLY A 676 17.99 -13.13 -2.29
C GLY A 676 16.47 -13.24 -2.22
N ASP A 677 15.76 -12.11 -2.26
CA ASP A 677 14.30 -12.05 -2.25
C ASP A 677 13.72 -11.64 -3.62
N PRO A 678 13.21 -12.58 -4.42
CA PRO A 678 12.49 -12.30 -5.66
C PRO A 678 11.01 -11.96 -5.43
N THR A 679 10.49 -12.11 -4.21
CA THR A 679 9.09 -11.81 -3.86
C THR A 679 8.92 -10.33 -3.50
N GLY A 680 9.93 -9.71 -2.90
CA GLY A 680 9.86 -8.36 -2.32
C GLY A 680 9.25 -8.31 -0.92
N LEU A 681 8.71 -9.41 -0.39
CA LEU A 681 8.03 -9.44 0.90
C LEU A 681 9.01 -9.42 2.10
N GLY A 682 10.31 -9.61 1.85
CA GLY A 682 11.41 -9.38 2.79
C GLY A 682 11.89 -7.93 2.82
N HIS A 683 11.15 -6.99 2.24
CA HIS A 683 11.50 -5.56 2.30
C HIS A 683 11.55 -5.04 3.72
N HIS A 684 12.49 -4.15 3.98
CA HIS A 684 12.76 -3.58 5.29
C HIS A 684 13.51 -2.26 5.16
N GLY A 685 13.50 -1.47 6.23
CA GLY A 685 14.32 -0.29 6.37
C GLY A 685 14.74 -0.07 7.81
N ASP A 686 15.86 0.62 7.96
CA ASP A 686 16.59 0.80 9.20
C ASP A 686 16.82 2.28 9.46
N TYR A 687 16.59 2.70 10.70
CA TYR A 687 16.72 4.08 11.14
C TYR A 687 17.62 4.22 12.36
N LEU A 688 18.51 5.21 12.32
CA LEU A 688 19.31 5.63 13.46
C LEU A 688 19.30 7.17 13.55
N PHE A 689 18.74 7.69 14.64
CA PHE A 689 18.54 9.13 14.85
C PHE A 689 19.86 9.91 14.98
N GLY A 690 19.94 11.04 14.28
CA GLY A 690 21.10 11.92 14.30
C GLY A 690 20.78 13.37 13.96
N TRP A 691 19.67 13.94 14.43
CA TRP A 691 19.45 15.39 14.29
C TRP A 691 20.29 16.22 15.27
N GLU A 692 20.69 17.42 14.84
CA GLU A 692 21.44 18.38 15.64
C GLU A 692 20.59 19.02 16.76
N GLY A 693 20.71 18.47 17.98
CA GLY A 693 20.11 19.05 19.18
C GLY A 693 18.59 18.92 19.21
N ASP A 694 17.90 20.05 19.38
CA ASP A 694 16.44 20.17 19.44
C ASP A 694 15.77 20.41 18.07
N SER A 695 16.54 20.46 16.98
CA SER A 695 16.07 20.91 15.66
C SER A 695 14.86 20.16 15.13
N LEU A 696 14.79 18.82 15.33
CA LEU A 696 13.64 18.03 14.93
C LEU A 696 12.39 18.39 15.74
N GLN A 697 12.51 18.69 17.04
CA GLN A 697 11.34 19.09 17.84
C GLN A 697 10.82 20.45 17.38
N ARG A 698 11.69 21.45 17.14
CA ARG A 698 11.23 22.75 16.61
C ARG A 698 10.53 22.62 15.26
N ALA A 699 11.09 21.79 14.36
CA ALA A 699 10.44 21.49 13.08
C ALA A 699 9.07 20.80 13.28
N MET A 700 8.97 19.85 14.21
CA MET A 700 7.70 19.19 14.55
C MET A 700 6.70 20.08 15.32
N ASP A 701 7.15 21.19 15.91
CA ASP A 701 6.30 22.17 16.61
C ASP A 701 5.83 23.32 15.70
N VAL A 702 6.57 23.63 14.62
CA VAL A 702 6.36 24.82 13.77
C VAL A 702 6.03 24.49 12.31
N CYS A 703 6.69 23.50 11.70
CA CYS A 703 6.65 23.27 10.25
C CYS A 703 5.50 22.35 9.81
N THR A 704 4.26 22.75 10.09
CA THR A 704 3.05 21.92 9.88
C THR A 704 2.45 22.01 8.46
N ASP A 705 3.25 22.23 7.42
CA ASP A 705 2.76 22.31 6.04
C ASP A 705 2.58 20.93 5.39
N VAL A 706 1.45 20.75 4.69
CA VAL A 706 1.03 19.47 4.10
C VAL A 706 1.72 19.18 2.76
N SER A 707 2.38 20.17 2.13
CA SER A 707 3.11 19.96 0.87
C SER A 707 4.50 19.33 1.06
N GLY A 708 4.99 19.25 2.30
CA GLY A 708 6.25 18.58 2.65
C GLY A 708 7.51 19.24 2.08
N ARG A 709 7.42 20.52 1.67
CA ARG A 709 8.51 21.25 1.01
C ARG A 709 9.56 21.74 2.02
N PRO A 710 10.84 21.39 1.85
CA PRO A 710 11.90 21.83 2.77
C PRO A 710 12.05 23.36 2.87
N ALA A 711 11.74 24.10 1.80
CA ALA A 711 11.77 25.56 1.80
C ALA A 711 10.74 26.19 2.75
N ASP A 712 9.61 25.53 3.00
CA ASP A 712 8.52 26.08 3.82
C ASP A 712 8.79 25.88 5.33
N CYS A 713 9.87 25.15 5.68
CA CYS A 713 10.42 25.02 7.04
C CYS A 713 11.71 25.84 7.25
N ALA A 714 12.07 26.73 6.31
CA ALA A 714 13.33 27.49 6.33
C ALA A 714 13.44 28.56 7.46
N SER A 715 12.43 28.69 8.33
CA SER A 715 12.53 29.45 9.59
C SER A 715 13.24 28.68 10.71
N GLU A 716 13.16 27.34 10.71
CA GLU A 716 13.68 26.48 11.80
C GLU A 716 14.91 25.65 11.42
N LEU A 717 15.06 25.34 10.12
CA LEU A 717 16.07 24.42 9.58
C LEU A 717 16.81 25.02 8.37
N THR A 718 18.09 24.66 8.20
CA THR A 718 18.91 25.11 7.07
C THR A 718 18.75 24.16 5.88
N VAL A 719 18.25 24.67 4.75
CA VAL A 719 18.11 23.90 3.50
C VAL A 719 19.42 23.91 2.71
N LEU A 720 19.94 22.73 2.36
CA LEU A 720 21.15 22.53 1.55
C LEU A 720 20.85 22.48 0.03
N THR A 721 21.79 22.93 -0.81
CA THR A 721 21.67 22.83 -2.27
C THR A 721 21.83 21.39 -2.78
N ASP A 722 21.46 21.14 -4.03
CA ASP A 722 21.71 19.84 -4.69
C ASP A 722 23.20 19.51 -4.69
N GLU A 723 24.08 20.47 -5.00
CA GLU A 723 25.53 20.29 -5.00
C GLU A 723 26.08 19.89 -3.63
N GLU A 724 25.57 20.48 -2.55
CA GLU A 724 26.00 20.18 -1.18
C GLU A 724 25.66 18.73 -0.80
N ILE A 725 24.41 18.31 -0.97
CA ILE A 725 23.99 16.93 -0.65
C ILE A 725 24.61 15.89 -1.60
N ASN A 726 24.81 16.26 -2.87
CA ASN A 726 25.49 15.42 -3.87
C ASN A 726 26.96 15.19 -3.50
N SER A 727 27.61 16.17 -2.85
CA SER A 727 29.02 16.09 -2.45
C SER A 727 29.28 15.18 -1.25
N CYS A 728 28.28 14.92 -0.40
CA CYS A 728 28.44 14.08 0.78
C CYS A 728 28.51 12.59 0.39
N LYS A 729 29.63 11.94 0.70
CA LYS A 729 29.99 10.57 0.30
C LYS A 729 30.91 9.91 1.33
N LEU A 730 30.82 8.60 1.45
CA LEU A 730 31.85 7.74 2.02
C LEU A 730 32.40 6.78 0.94
N PRO A 731 33.69 6.42 0.97
CA PRO A 731 34.17 5.29 0.20
C PRO A 731 33.68 3.97 0.83
N PRO A 732 33.31 2.95 0.04
CA PRO A 732 33.03 1.63 0.60
C PRO A 732 34.28 1.06 1.26
N MET A 733 34.07 0.38 2.38
CA MET A 733 35.10 -0.29 3.18
C MET A 733 35.12 -1.81 2.96
N VAL A 734 34.03 -2.42 2.47
CA VAL A 734 34.06 -3.80 1.97
C VAL A 734 34.70 -3.85 0.58
N ASN A 735 35.79 -4.61 0.40
CA ASN A 735 36.37 -4.86 -0.92
C ASN A 735 35.63 -5.99 -1.66
N GLU A 736 34.41 -5.69 -2.09
CA GLU A 736 33.54 -6.55 -2.89
C GLU A 736 32.79 -5.67 -3.89
N ASN A 737 32.67 -6.09 -5.16
CA ASN A 737 31.90 -5.29 -6.10
C ASN A 737 30.40 -5.53 -5.92
N VAL A 738 29.65 -4.45 -5.71
CA VAL A 738 28.19 -4.45 -5.53
C VAL A 738 27.44 -3.74 -6.66
N GLU A 739 28.12 -3.08 -7.60
CA GLU A 739 27.48 -2.24 -8.62
C GLU A 739 28.34 -1.99 -9.88
N GLY A 740 27.82 -1.23 -10.84
CA GLY A 740 28.57 -0.73 -12.00
C GLY A 740 28.82 -1.74 -13.13
N GLU A 741 28.64 -3.05 -12.88
CA GLU A 741 28.70 -4.12 -13.89
C GLU A 741 27.65 -5.22 -13.62
N TYR A 742 27.61 -6.23 -14.49
CA TYR A 742 26.83 -7.45 -14.25
C TYR A 742 27.61 -8.43 -13.36
N LEU A 743 27.09 -8.67 -12.15
CA LEU A 743 27.62 -9.61 -11.17
C LEU A 743 27.17 -11.04 -11.50
N SER A 744 28.02 -12.04 -11.27
CA SER A 744 27.67 -13.46 -11.50
C SER A 744 26.79 -14.08 -10.40
N ALA A 745 26.66 -13.41 -9.26
CA ALA A 745 25.81 -13.75 -8.13
C ALA A 745 25.49 -12.47 -7.33
N LEU A 746 24.50 -12.51 -6.43
CA LEU A 746 24.31 -11.44 -5.46
C LEU A 746 25.44 -11.47 -4.40
N PRO A 747 26.01 -10.30 -4.02
CA PRO A 747 27.04 -10.21 -2.97
C PRO A 747 26.59 -10.83 -1.64
N GLY A 748 27.55 -11.26 -0.81
CA GLY A 748 27.24 -11.79 0.53
C GLY A 748 26.63 -13.20 0.60
N CYS A 749 26.76 -13.99 -0.47
CA CYS A 749 26.18 -15.35 -0.58
C CYS A 749 24.64 -15.39 -0.51
N ASN A 750 23.96 -14.54 -1.27
CA ASN A 750 22.49 -14.48 -1.31
C ASN A 750 21.91 -15.20 -2.54
N PRO A 751 21.71 -16.53 -2.53
CA PRO A 751 20.96 -17.23 -3.58
C PRO A 751 19.48 -16.83 -3.52
N LEU A 752 18.80 -16.95 -4.65
CA LEU A 752 17.37 -16.68 -4.73
C LEU A 752 16.60 -17.70 -3.90
N GLN A 753 15.75 -17.21 -3.01
CA GLN A 753 14.85 -18.03 -2.19
C GLN A 753 13.42 -17.57 -2.48
N GLU A 754 12.75 -18.28 -3.40
CA GLU A 754 11.43 -17.93 -3.97
C GLU A 754 10.28 -18.06 -2.95
N GLY A 755 10.50 -18.69 -1.80
CA GLY A 755 9.46 -18.98 -0.81
C GLY A 755 8.58 -20.20 -1.17
N PRO A 756 7.37 -20.32 -0.58
CA PRO A 756 6.76 -19.40 0.39
C PRO A 756 7.34 -19.50 1.81
N GLN A 757 8.17 -20.51 2.11
CA GLN A 757 8.85 -20.62 3.40
C GLN A 757 9.74 -19.40 3.65
N SER A 758 9.92 -19.03 4.93
CA SER A 758 10.94 -18.05 5.30
C SER A 758 12.31 -18.46 4.77
N ALA A 759 13.05 -17.48 4.24
CA ALA A 759 14.40 -17.70 3.76
C ALA A 759 15.34 -18.12 4.89
N THR A 760 16.44 -18.76 4.50
CA THR A 760 17.47 -19.29 5.39
C THR A 760 18.84 -18.71 5.05
N MET A 761 19.74 -18.63 6.04
CA MET A 761 21.11 -18.18 5.82
C MET A 761 21.96 -19.31 5.22
N VAL A 762 22.80 -18.99 4.23
CA VAL A 762 23.70 -19.98 3.61
C VAL A 762 24.79 -20.41 4.59
N ALA A 763 24.75 -21.67 5.02
CA ALA A 763 25.79 -22.27 5.82
C ALA A 763 27.13 -22.28 5.06
N ASN A 764 28.21 -21.87 5.73
CA ASN A 764 29.56 -21.75 5.17
C ASN A 764 29.69 -20.74 4.01
N CYS A 765 28.98 -19.61 4.07
CA CYS A 765 29.23 -18.49 3.17
C CYS A 765 30.71 -18.07 3.16
N ASN A 766 31.26 -17.88 1.96
CA ASN A 766 32.66 -17.54 1.70
C ASN A 766 32.84 -16.12 1.10
N ALA A 767 31.82 -15.26 1.20
CA ALA A 767 31.91 -13.86 0.81
C ALA A 767 32.84 -13.06 1.74
N VAL A 768 33.18 -11.84 1.33
CA VAL A 768 34.12 -10.97 2.07
C VAL A 768 33.55 -10.62 3.45
N SER A 769 34.27 -11.00 4.51
CA SER A 769 33.88 -10.77 5.91
C SER A 769 34.71 -9.70 6.62
N THR A 770 35.59 -9.02 5.89
CA THR A 770 36.55 -8.04 6.42
C THR A 770 36.44 -6.71 5.70
N THR A 771 36.70 -5.62 6.42
CA THR A 771 36.87 -4.28 5.85
C THR A 771 38.33 -4.00 5.52
N GLU A 772 38.57 -3.22 4.46
CA GLU A 772 39.89 -2.65 4.21
C GLU A 772 40.05 -1.33 4.96
N ILE A 773 41.02 -1.26 5.88
CA ILE A 773 41.56 0.02 6.35
C ILE A 773 42.35 0.63 5.19
N ARG A 774 41.66 1.32 4.28
CA ARG A 774 42.28 2.00 3.14
C ARG A 774 43.24 3.08 3.69
N PRO A 775 44.56 2.95 3.53
CA PRO A 775 45.49 3.91 4.12
C PRO A 775 45.27 5.28 3.49
N THR A 776 45.14 6.31 4.31
CA THR A 776 45.01 7.69 3.84
C THR A 776 46.20 8.02 2.92
N PRO A 777 45.98 8.47 1.67
CA PRO A 777 47.08 8.82 0.79
C PRO A 777 47.94 9.89 1.45
N THR A 778 49.19 9.53 1.79
CA THR A 778 50.14 10.48 2.34
C THR A 778 50.36 11.58 1.31
N PRO A 779 50.16 12.86 1.63
CA PRO A 779 50.30 13.92 0.64
C PRO A 779 51.74 13.95 0.14
N SER A 780 51.92 13.78 -1.18
CA SER A 780 53.21 13.90 -1.84
C SER A 780 53.79 15.29 -1.59
N ALA A 781 55.04 15.33 -1.13
CA ALA A 781 55.80 16.55 -0.83
C ALA A 781 56.25 17.32 -2.08
#